data_AF-A0A1H0BHN7-F1
#
_entry.id   AF-A0A1H0BHN7-F1
#
_cell.length_a   1.000
_cell.length_b   1.000
_cell.length_c   1.000
_cell.angle_alpha   90.00
_cell.angle_beta   90.00
_cell.angle_gamma   90.00
#
_symmetry.space_group_name_H-M   'P 1'
#
loop_
_entity.id
_entity.type
_entity.pdbx_description
1 polymer ?
#
loop_
_entity_poly.entity_id
_entity_poly.type
_entity_poly.pdbx_seq_one_letter_code
_entity_poly.pdbx_strand_id
1 'polypeptide(L)'
;MKFGTSGLRGLVSDLVGRTTTIYTQAFARYLLDIRAVRPGDTVLVGRDFRTSSPEIAASAMGALERAGLIPVDCGAIPTPALALYGQKLGSASLMVTGSHIPDDRNGIKFYRPEGEIDKQDEVRISAIAADIEQYPIDLAPGTGRNKSREAEALFLARNKCVLPAASLSGLKIGVYQHSTVARDLLVEVLKHYGAEVVALGRSTHFIPVDTEAVSDETVALLQRWAKEHNLNAIVSADGDGDRPLVATEAGEPVRGDLLGIAAAEFLRAKTIVTPVTSNSGVEVAGDYDVIRTKVGSPFVIAGMLDALHVGNAGVMGFEANGGLLLGSEFELDGRVIGALPTRDSFLPILAILFLSAAKKVSLSNVAESYGPPFAASGRLEAFPVEASAALMTQLRFSSDSLNIFLRSVGDVVRTSDVDGLRVTLRDDRVVHFRPSGNAPEMRCYVEANSERAAANLLNQSLELVREWARGTEVSDTPKSAGSVPGVNPAKESKELSSAGKIIPVIMAGGKGTRLWPLSRSSAPKQFIQFVGDRTLFQATLARVADEEIYGPPLVITNEDFRFLAAEQARELGIKLGGILLEPVARNTAAAVAVASALVSDRYGEDTVLQVLASDHDIVADQGYFDSIKVAHQTALSGKLVTFGIKPTEPATGYGYIEIGEQLGTNACKVKRFVEKPARQDAQSMLDHGGFVWNSGIFVFQANQMLSEMAKFAPGVENAARTALSLAASDLDFIRLDAEAFAASPDISVDYAIMEKTANAAVVVSAIAWSDLGSWDAVWKLGDRDVSGNVVLGNATVLNTANSLVMSNTSHLAVFGLEGVAVIASEDAVYVGRLDDSQHVSKIVKHLASAKTTAALTETHPTSYRPWGGYTSVLNGDRFQVKRLFVNPGKQLSLQKHHHRSEHWVCVKGTAEVTVGDMVKMVSENESVYIPQGEVHRLANPGKIMLEMIEVQTGSYLGEDDIVRIADEFGRG
;
A
#
# COMPACT_ATOMS: atom_id res chain seq x y z
N MET A 1 -13.52 -17.53 -6.54
CA MET A 1 -14.25 -17.04 -5.34
C MET A 1 -13.26 -16.37 -4.41
N LYS A 2 -13.65 -15.31 -3.68
CA LYS A 2 -12.73 -14.55 -2.82
C LYS A 2 -13.42 -14.13 -1.52
N PHE A 3 -12.66 -14.06 -0.43
CA PHE A 3 -13.07 -13.32 0.76
C PHE A 3 -13.06 -11.82 0.47
N GLY A 4 -14.06 -11.09 0.97
CA GLY A 4 -14.22 -9.64 0.78
C GLY A 4 -14.01 -8.85 2.07
N THR A 5 -14.84 -7.85 2.32
CA THR A 5 -14.83 -7.09 3.59
C THR A 5 -15.12 -8.00 4.80
N SER A 6 -16.13 -8.87 4.66
CA SER A 6 -16.44 -9.97 5.60
C SER A 6 -17.16 -11.11 4.86
N GLY A 7 -16.70 -12.34 5.09
CA GLY A 7 -17.24 -13.58 4.50
C GLY A 7 -16.78 -13.85 3.07
N LEU A 8 -16.98 -15.10 2.64
CA LEU A 8 -16.76 -15.57 1.27
C LEU A 8 -17.99 -15.22 0.42
N ARG A 9 -17.83 -14.57 -0.73
CA ARG A 9 -18.96 -14.12 -1.58
C ARG A 9 -18.70 -14.35 -3.06
N GLY A 10 -19.79 -14.51 -3.83
CA GLY A 10 -19.75 -14.60 -5.28
C GLY A 10 -21.08 -15.01 -5.91
N LEU A 11 -21.05 -15.38 -7.18
CA LEU A 11 -22.25 -15.78 -7.92
C LEU A 11 -22.82 -17.09 -7.36
N VAL A 12 -24.14 -17.22 -7.38
CA VAL A 12 -24.82 -18.45 -6.97
C VAL A 12 -24.33 -19.65 -7.80
N SER A 13 -24.13 -19.46 -9.10
CA SER A 13 -23.60 -20.49 -10.02
C SER A 13 -22.26 -21.06 -9.58
N ASP A 14 -21.45 -20.26 -8.90
CA ASP A 14 -20.11 -20.65 -8.49
C ASP A 14 -20.11 -21.22 -7.06
N LEU A 15 -21.04 -20.77 -6.20
CA LEU A 15 -21.14 -21.20 -4.81
C LEU A 15 -21.77 -22.57 -4.64
N VAL A 16 -22.83 -22.86 -5.39
CA VAL A 16 -23.60 -24.10 -5.25
C VAL A 16 -22.72 -25.32 -5.58
N GLY A 17 -22.73 -26.32 -4.70
CA GLY A 17 -21.98 -27.56 -4.89
C GLY A 17 -20.49 -27.44 -4.53
N ARG A 18 -19.63 -27.35 -5.56
CA ARG A 18 -18.18 -27.58 -5.42
C ARG A 18 -17.49 -26.57 -4.50
N THR A 19 -17.65 -25.28 -4.76
CA THR A 19 -16.99 -24.23 -3.97
C THR A 19 -17.40 -24.29 -2.50
N THR A 20 -18.70 -24.39 -2.21
CA THR A 20 -19.17 -24.48 -0.83
C THR A 20 -18.56 -25.68 -0.11
N THR A 21 -18.47 -26.83 -0.79
CA THR A 21 -17.88 -28.03 -0.22
C THR A 21 -16.40 -27.81 0.12
N ILE A 22 -15.62 -27.26 -0.81
CA ILE A 22 -14.19 -26.97 -0.62
C ILE A 22 -13.98 -26.02 0.56
N TYR A 23 -14.63 -24.87 0.55
CA TYR A 23 -14.41 -23.85 1.58
C TYR A 23 -14.93 -24.28 2.95
N THR A 24 -16.00 -25.09 3.00
CA THR A 24 -16.47 -25.65 4.27
C THR A 24 -15.52 -26.72 4.82
N GLN A 25 -14.97 -27.60 3.96
CA GLN A 25 -13.93 -28.55 4.37
C GLN A 25 -12.65 -27.83 4.80
N ALA A 26 -12.27 -26.77 4.09
CA ALA A 26 -11.12 -25.95 4.43
C ALA A 26 -11.28 -25.28 5.80
N PHE A 27 -12.46 -24.73 6.07
CA PHE A 27 -12.80 -24.18 7.38
C PHE A 27 -12.78 -25.24 8.48
N ALA A 28 -13.36 -26.42 8.24
CA ALA A 28 -13.34 -27.53 9.19
C ALA A 28 -11.91 -27.99 9.51
N ARG A 29 -11.06 -28.16 8.48
CA ARG A 29 -9.65 -28.51 8.65
C ARG A 29 -8.88 -27.44 9.39
N TYR A 30 -9.08 -26.17 9.05
CA TYR A 30 -8.51 -25.04 9.78
C TYR A 30 -8.84 -25.10 11.27
N LEU A 31 -10.12 -25.29 11.64
CA LEU A 31 -10.55 -25.38 13.04
C LEU A 31 -9.91 -26.55 13.77
N LEU A 32 -9.77 -27.71 13.11
CA LEU A 32 -9.10 -28.90 13.66
C LEU A 32 -7.60 -28.65 13.85
N ASP A 33 -6.94 -28.01 12.89
CA ASP A 33 -5.49 -27.73 12.91
C ASP A 33 -5.12 -26.78 14.06
N ILE A 34 -5.93 -25.74 14.30
CA ILE A 34 -5.74 -24.83 15.44
C ILE A 34 -6.31 -25.36 16.76
N ARG A 35 -6.91 -26.56 16.73
CA ARG A 35 -7.57 -27.22 17.89
C ARG A 35 -8.71 -26.41 18.50
N ALA A 36 -9.37 -25.57 17.71
CA ALA A 36 -10.60 -24.88 18.11
C ALA A 36 -11.79 -25.84 18.16
N VAL A 37 -11.75 -26.94 17.40
CA VAL A 37 -12.72 -28.04 17.47
C VAL A 37 -11.99 -29.39 17.45
N ARG A 38 -12.71 -30.45 17.83
CA ARG A 38 -12.26 -31.85 17.78
C ARG A 38 -13.19 -32.67 16.87
N PRO A 39 -12.74 -33.82 16.35
CA PRO A 39 -13.64 -34.74 15.65
C PRO A 39 -14.83 -35.12 16.55
N GLY A 40 -16.04 -35.02 16.00
CA GLY A 40 -17.29 -35.22 16.71
C GLY A 40 -17.89 -33.96 17.35
N ASP A 41 -17.19 -32.82 17.34
CA ASP A 41 -17.75 -31.55 17.82
C ASP A 41 -18.79 -31.00 16.84
N THR A 42 -19.72 -30.21 17.38
CA THR A 42 -20.82 -29.63 16.62
C THR A 42 -20.44 -28.35 15.90
N VAL A 43 -20.89 -28.21 14.65
CA VAL A 43 -20.80 -26.96 13.90
C VAL A 43 -22.19 -26.54 13.43
N LEU A 44 -22.58 -25.32 13.76
CA LEU A 44 -23.92 -24.82 13.48
C LEU A 44 -23.99 -24.28 12.04
N VAL A 45 -25.09 -24.52 11.34
CA VAL A 45 -25.34 -23.97 10.00
C VAL A 45 -26.67 -23.22 10.00
N GLY A 46 -26.61 -21.91 9.76
CA GLY A 46 -27.77 -21.04 9.55
C GLY A 46 -27.84 -20.56 8.10
N ARG A 47 -28.98 -20.00 7.69
CA ARG A 47 -29.16 -19.46 6.34
C ARG A 47 -30.11 -18.27 6.28
N ASP A 48 -30.03 -17.48 5.20
CA ASP A 48 -31.06 -16.50 4.83
C ASP A 48 -32.18 -17.10 3.94
N PHE A 49 -33.07 -16.24 3.44
CA PHE A 49 -34.19 -16.61 2.56
C PHE A 49 -33.87 -16.56 1.04
N ARG A 50 -32.60 -16.48 0.62
CA ARG A 50 -32.27 -16.61 -0.81
C ARG A 50 -32.63 -17.99 -1.32
N THR A 51 -33.02 -18.06 -2.59
CA THR A 51 -33.45 -19.32 -3.23
C THR A 51 -32.35 -20.39 -3.21
N SER A 52 -31.08 -19.98 -3.31
CA SER A 52 -29.90 -20.87 -3.31
C SER A 52 -29.43 -21.30 -1.92
N SER A 53 -29.87 -20.61 -0.86
CA SER A 53 -29.37 -20.83 0.50
C SER A 53 -29.65 -22.22 1.07
N PRO A 54 -30.82 -22.87 0.85
CA PRO A 54 -31.04 -24.25 1.29
C PRO A 54 -30.06 -25.26 0.69
N GLU A 55 -29.72 -25.11 -0.60
CA GLU A 55 -28.80 -26.03 -1.29
C GLU A 55 -27.36 -25.83 -0.81
N ILE A 56 -26.92 -24.58 -0.68
CA ILE A 56 -25.60 -24.24 -0.13
C ILE A 56 -25.47 -24.75 1.31
N ALA A 57 -26.49 -24.59 2.15
CA ALA A 57 -26.49 -25.13 3.51
C ALA A 57 -26.35 -26.67 3.52
N ALA A 58 -27.05 -27.37 2.62
CA ALA A 58 -26.93 -28.82 2.49
C ALA A 58 -25.52 -29.27 2.05
N SER A 59 -24.90 -28.56 1.09
CA SER A 59 -23.51 -28.81 0.70
C SER A 59 -22.53 -28.57 1.87
N ALA A 60 -22.72 -27.49 2.64
CA ALA A 60 -21.90 -27.21 3.82
C ALA A 60 -22.05 -28.30 4.90
N MET A 61 -23.27 -28.75 5.18
CA MET A 61 -23.49 -29.82 6.16
C MET A 61 -22.82 -31.15 5.75
N GLY A 62 -22.90 -31.53 4.47
CA GLY A 62 -22.20 -32.72 3.97
C GLY A 62 -20.68 -32.59 4.07
N ALA A 63 -20.15 -31.40 3.78
CA ALA A 63 -18.73 -31.11 3.91
C ALA A 63 -18.24 -31.24 5.36
N LEU A 64 -19.02 -30.76 6.34
CA LEU A 64 -18.72 -30.88 7.76
C LEU A 64 -18.72 -32.35 8.23
N GLU A 65 -19.72 -33.14 7.82
CA GLU A 65 -19.78 -34.58 8.14
C GLU A 65 -18.54 -35.32 7.63
N ARG A 66 -18.12 -35.03 6.40
CA ARG A 66 -16.92 -35.64 5.80
C ARG A 66 -15.63 -35.20 6.47
N ALA A 67 -15.60 -34.01 7.07
CA ALA A 67 -14.49 -33.54 7.88
C ALA A 67 -14.49 -34.13 9.31
N GLY A 68 -15.45 -35.00 9.65
CA GLY A 68 -15.57 -35.64 10.95
C GLY A 68 -16.23 -34.75 12.01
N LEU A 69 -16.95 -33.70 11.62
CA LEU A 69 -17.70 -32.80 12.50
C LEU A 69 -19.21 -33.09 12.39
N ILE A 70 -19.99 -32.66 13.38
CA ILE A 70 -21.44 -32.91 13.42
C ILE A 70 -22.19 -31.62 13.03
N PRO A 71 -22.78 -31.53 11.83
CA PRO A 71 -23.58 -30.35 11.46
C PRO A 71 -24.89 -30.27 12.24
N VAL A 72 -25.28 -29.05 12.61
CA VAL A 72 -26.55 -28.73 13.25
C VAL A 72 -27.28 -27.68 12.43
N ASP A 73 -28.45 -28.02 11.89
CA ASP A 73 -29.26 -27.10 11.07
C ASP A 73 -30.06 -26.15 11.97
N CYS A 74 -29.69 -24.89 11.96
CA CYS A 74 -30.36 -23.81 12.69
C CYS A 74 -31.46 -23.13 11.87
N GLY A 75 -31.74 -23.60 10.65
CA GLY A 75 -32.82 -23.05 9.84
C GLY A 75 -32.51 -21.66 9.27
N ALA A 76 -33.58 -20.99 8.83
CA ALA A 76 -33.49 -19.59 8.43
C ALA A 76 -33.58 -18.69 9.66
N ILE A 77 -32.51 -17.99 10.01
CA ILE A 77 -32.38 -17.30 11.29
C ILE A 77 -31.44 -16.08 11.14
N PRO A 78 -31.59 -14.99 11.93
CA PRO A 78 -30.63 -13.89 11.90
C PRO A 78 -29.20 -14.34 12.15
N THR A 79 -28.25 -13.74 11.43
CA THR A 79 -26.80 -13.92 11.66
C THR A 79 -26.40 -13.72 13.14
N PRO A 80 -26.82 -12.64 13.85
CA PRO A 80 -26.52 -12.50 15.28
C PRO A 80 -27.15 -13.57 16.17
N ALA A 81 -28.28 -14.16 15.77
CA ALA A 81 -28.91 -15.24 16.51
C ALA A 81 -28.15 -16.56 16.39
N LEU A 82 -27.61 -16.86 15.20
CA LEU A 82 -26.71 -17.99 15.00
C LEU A 82 -25.43 -17.82 15.82
N ALA A 83 -24.82 -16.63 15.78
CA ALA A 83 -23.62 -16.31 16.54
C ALA A 83 -23.84 -16.43 18.05
N LEU A 84 -24.97 -15.91 18.57
CA LEU A 84 -25.35 -16.03 19.98
C LEU A 84 -25.49 -17.51 20.41
N TYR A 85 -26.11 -18.34 19.57
CA TYR A 85 -26.26 -19.76 19.85
C TYR A 85 -24.93 -20.51 19.79
N GLY A 86 -24.05 -20.14 18.84
CA GLY A 86 -22.66 -20.61 18.78
C GLY A 86 -21.88 -20.29 20.05
N GLN A 87 -21.90 -19.03 20.49
CA GLN A 87 -21.26 -18.57 21.72
C GLN A 87 -21.82 -19.31 22.96
N LYS A 88 -23.13 -19.54 23.02
CA LYS A 88 -23.77 -20.28 24.13
C LYS A 88 -23.30 -21.72 24.23
N LEU A 89 -23.02 -22.36 23.09
CA LEU A 89 -22.58 -23.75 23.01
C LEU A 89 -21.05 -23.91 22.96
N GLY A 90 -20.30 -22.82 22.80
CA GLY A 90 -18.88 -22.89 22.46
C GLY A 90 -18.64 -23.62 21.13
N SER A 91 -19.51 -23.40 20.14
CA SER A 91 -19.49 -24.08 18.84
C SER A 91 -19.17 -23.12 17.71
N ALA A 92 -18.37 -23.57 16.74
CA ALA A 92 -18.18 -22.88 15.48
C ALA A 92 -19.49 -22.84 14.67
N SER A 93 -19.61 -21.89 13.74
CA SER A 93 -20.80 -21.80 12.88
C SER A 93 -20.52 -21.24 11.48
N LEU A 94 -21.42 -21.55 10.55
CA LEU A 94 -21.47 -20.99 9.20
C LEU A 94 -22.86 -20.39 8.95
N MET A 95 -22.90 -19.14 8.51
CA MET A 95 -24.12 -18.49 8.05
C MET A 95 -24.10 -18.35 6.54
N VAL A 96 -25.02 -19.06 5.87
CA VAL A 96 -25.20 -19.00 4.42
C VAL A 96 -26.01 -17.77 4.06
N THR A 97 -25.33 -16.73 3.56
CA THR A 97 -25.97 -15.48 3.16
C THR A 97 -25.07 -14.60 2.29
N GLY A 98 -25.69 -13.91 1.33
CA GLY A 98 -25.10 -12.77 0.64
C GLY A 98 -25.23 -11.44 1.40
N SER A 99 -25.98 -11.41 2.50
CA SER A 99 -26.40 -10.19 3.22
C SER A 99 -27.06 -9.20 2.24
N HIS A 100 -26.59 -7.97 2.15
CA HIS A 100 -27.11 -6.89 1.29
C HIS A 100 -26.88 -7.04 -0.23
N ILE A 101 -26.06 -7.98 -0.71
CA ILE A 101 -25.69 -8.05 -2.15
C ILE A 101 -26.85 -8.50 -3.05
N PRO A 102 -26.81 -8.31 -4.38
CA PRO A 102 -27.88 -8.74 -5.30
C PRO A 102 -28.26 -10.23 -5.21
N ASP A 103 -29.47 -10.60 -5.62
CA ASP A 103 -30.06 -11.96 -5.46
C ASP A 103 -29.33 -13.05 -6.27
N ASP A 104 -28.66 -12.69 -7.36
CA ASP A 104 -27.85 -13.59 -8.19
C ASP A 104 -26.54 -14.03 -7.53
N ARG A 105 -26.25 -13.49 -6.34
CA ARG A 105 -25.06 -13.79 -5.52
C ARG A 105 -25.46 -14.39 -4.17
N ASN A 106 -24.51 -15.06 -3.52
CA ASN A 106 -24.67 -15.53 -2.14
C ASN A 106 -23.30 -15.51 -1.45
N GLY A 107 -23.20 -16.10 -0.26
CA GLY A 107 -21.95 -16.18 0.48
C GLY A 107 -22.03 -17.03 1.73
N ILE A 108 -20.91 -17.10 2.44
CA ILE A 108 -20.78 -17.79 3.73
C ILE A 108 -20.01 -16.90 4.70
N LYS A 109 -20.60 -16.58 5.84
CA LYS A 109 -19.91 -15.97 7.00
C LYS A 109 -19.49 -17.09 7.94
N PHE A 110 -18.23 -17.07 8.38
CA PHE A 110 -17.64 -18.12 9.22
C PHE A 110 -17.39 -17.58 10.63
N TYR A 111 -17.63 -18.43 11.63
CA TYR A 111 -17.43 -18.11 13.04
C TYR A 111 -16.67 -19.24 13.72
N ARG A 112 -15.57 -18.89 14.39
CA ARG A 112 -14.93 -19.73 15.41
C ARG A 112 -15.84 -19.82 16.64
N PRO A 113 -15.61 -20.78 17.56
CA PRO A 113 -16.31 -20.81 18.85
C PRO A 113 -16.28 -19.49 19.61
N GLU A 114 -15.19 -18.72 19.46
CA GLU A 114 -14.95 -17.45 20.14
C GLU A 114 -15.53 -16.22 19.41
N GLY A 115 -15.96 -16.34 18.15
CA GLY A 115 -16.51 -15.21 17.37
C GLY A 115 -16.22 -15.27 15.87
N GLU A 116 -16.38 -14.13 15.18
CA GLU A 116 -16.07 -14.00 13.75
C GLU A 116 -14.61 -14.40 13.44
N ILE A 117 -14.38 -14.97 12.25
CA ILE A 117 -13.03 -15.19 11.74
C ILE A 117 -12.34 -13.84 11.44
N ASP A 118 -11.03 -13.76 11.66
CA ASP A 118 -10.23 -12.59 11.32
C ASP A 118 -9.57 -12.69 9.93
N LYS A 119 -8.81 -11.67 9.52
CA LYS A 119 -8.15 -11.65 8.20
C LYS A 119 -7.04 -12.69 8.05
N GLN A 120 -6.37 -13.10 9.13
CA GLN A 120 -5.38 -14.16 9.05
C GLN A 120 -6.05 -15.52 8.87
N ASP A 121 -7.21 -15.71 9.51
CA ASP A 121 -8.04 -16.90 9.32
C ASP A 121 -8.51 -17.02 7.86
N GLU A 122 -8.99 -15.94 7.24
CA GLU A 122 -9.40 -15.92 5.83
C GLU A 122 -8.25 -16.38 4.90
N VAL A 123 -7.01 -15.92 5.16
CA VAL A 123 -5.81 -16.31 4.39
C VAL A 123 -5.53 -17.80 4.57
N ARG A 124 -5.57 -18.31 5.81
CA ARG A 124 -5.31 -19.73 6.10
C ARG A 124 -6.39 -20.64 5.50
N ILE A 125 -7.66 -20.28 5.63
CA ILE A 125 -8.78 -21.02 5.04
C ILE A 125 -8.63 -21.04 3.51
N SER A 126 -8.21 -19.92 2.89
CA SER A 126 -7.98 -19.85 1.44
C SER A 126 -6.83 -20.76 1.00
N ALA A 127 -5.72 -20.80 1.74
CA ALA A 127 -4.60 -21.69 1.45
C ALA A 127 -5.01 -23.17 1.57
N ILE A 128 -5.76 -23.52 2.60
CA ILE A 128 -6.28 -24.90 2.78
C ILE A 128 -7.29 -25.25 1.68
N ALA A 129 -8.14 -24.31 1.26
CA ALA A 129 -9.06 -24.51 0.15
C ALA A 129 -8.32 -24.80 -1.16
N ALA A 130 -7.23 -24.09 -1.45
CA ALA A 130 -6.39 -24.31 -2.62
C ALA A 130 -5.68 -25.68 -2.60
N ASP A 131 -5.33 -26.20 -1.41
CA ASP A 131 -4.84 -27.57 -1.24
C ASP A 131 -5.94 -28.61 -1.50
N ILE A 132 -7.11 -28.45 -0.89
CA ILE A 132 -8.26 -29.37 -1.07
C ILE A 132 -8.71 -29.44 -2.53
N GLU A 133 -8.67 -28.33 -3.25
CA GLU A 133 -9.10 -28.22 -4.65
C GLU A 133 -8.32 -29.14 -5.62
N GLN A 134 -7.09 -29.54 -5.24
CA GLN A 134 -6.22 -30.42 -6.03
C GLN A 134 -6.70 -31.89 -6.02
N TYR A 135 -7.61 -32.25 -5.13
CA TYR A 135 -8.07 -33.63 -4.95
C TYR A 135 -9.51 -33.83 -5.43
N PRO A 136 -9.92 -35.06 -5.78
CA PRO A 136 -11.34 -35.39 -5.97
C PRO A 136 -12.13 -35.08 -4.71
N ILE A 137 -13.24 -34.36 -4.85
CA ILE A 137 -14.08 -33.93 -3.73
C ILE A 137 -15.47 -34.54 -3.89
N ASP A 138 -15.95 -35.16 -2.83
CA ASP A 138 -17.32 -35.63 -2.72
C ASP A 138 -18.27 -34.45 -2.47
N LEU A 139 -19.21 -34.25 -3.38
CA LEU A 139 -20.20 -33.16 -3.38
C LEU A 139 -21.55 -33.56 -2.80
N ALA A 140 -21.68 -34.78 -2.25
CA ALA A 140 -22.94 -35.23 -1.67
C ALA A 140 -23.45 -34.24 -0.61
N PRO A 141 -24.72 -33.80 -0.69
CA PRO A 141 -25.32 -32.96 0.33
C PRO A 141 -25.49 -33.76 1.64
N GLY A 142 -25.42 -33.07 2.77
CA GLY A 142 -25.62 -33.65 4.10
C GLY A 142 -26.85 -33.08 4.81
N THR A 143 -27.13 -33.60 6.00
CA THR A 143 -28.28 -33.19 6.82
C THR A 143 -27.88 -33.02 8.27
N GLY A 144 -28.15 -31.85 8.84
CA GLY A 144 -27.92 -31.58 10.25
C GLY A 144 -29.14 -31.88 11.13
N ARG A 145 -28.91 -32.11 12.43
CA ARG A 145 -29.98 -32.16 13.41
C ARG A 145 -30.65 -30.78 13.48
N ASN A 146 -31.98 -30.72 13.32
CA ASN A 146 -32.70 -29.45 13.38
C ASN A 146 -32.74 -28.89 14.81
N LYS A 147 -32.19 -27.68 14.98
CA LYS A 147 -32.17 -26.88 16.22
C LYS A 147 -32.69 -25.46 16.03
N SER A 148 -33.35 -25.17 14.91
CA SER A 148 -33.89 -23.85 14.56
C SER A 148 -34.68 -23.18 15.69
N ARG A 149 -35.68 -23.87 16.24
CA ARG A 149 -36.51 -23.35 17.34
C ARG A 149 -35.73 -23.02 18.61
N GLU A 150 -34.67 -23.76 18.91
CA GLU A 150 -33.85 -23.53 20.10
C GLU A 150 -32.98 -22.28 19.94
N ALA A 151 -32.34 -22.14 18.78
CA ALA A 151 -31.56 -20.96 18.43
C ALA A 151 -32.43 -19.68 18.40
N GLU A 152 -33.61 -19.75 17.78
CA GLU A 152 -34.59 -18.66 17.77
C GLU A 152 -35.07 -18.31 19.18
N ALA A 153 -35.41 -19.30 20.01
CA ALA A 153 -35.88 -19.07 21.37
C ALA A 153 -34.82 -18.39 22.24
N LEU A 154 -33.53 -18.75 22.09
CA LEU A 154 -32.43 -18.10 22.78
C LEU A 154 -32.31 -16.62 22.37
N PHE A 155 -32.40 -16.33 21.08
CA PHE A 155 -32.32 -14.96 20.58
C PHE A 155 -33.54 -14.12 20.96
N LEU A 156 -34.75 -14.70 20.96
CA LEU A 156 -35.95 -14.05 21.50
C LEU A 156 -35.79 -13.74 22.99
N ALA A 157 -35.28 -14.67 23.79
CA ALA A 157 -35.09 -14.45 25.21
C ALA A 157 -34.12 -13.29 25.49
N ARG A 158 -33.01 -13.21 24.73
CA ARG A 158 -32.08 -12.07 24.78
C ARG A 158 -32.80 -10.76 24.44
N ASN A 159 -33.57 -10.72 23.36
CA ASN A 159 -34.20 -9.46 22.93
C ASN A 159 -35.40 -9.04 23.79
N LYS A 160 -36.08 -9.98 24.44
CA LYS A 160 -37.15 -9.72 25.43
C LYS A 160 -36.65 -9.30 26.81
N CYS A 161 -35.32 -9.28 27.04
CA CYS A 161 -34.75 -8.76 28.28
C CYS A 161 -34.14 -7.35 28.15
N VAL A 162 -34.09 -6.78 26.94
CA VAL A 162 -33.46 -5.46 26.65
C VAL A 162 -34.21 -4.28 27.26
N LEU A 163 -35.55 -4.25 27.16
CA LEU A 163 -36.36 -3.11 27.59
C LEU A 163 -37.20 -3.45 28.84
N PRO A 164 -37.65 -2.44 29.60
CA PRO A 164 -38.69 -2.62 30.61
C PRO A 164 -40.01 -3.12 29.99
N ALA A 165 -40.79 -3.89 30.75
CA ALA A 165 -42.09 -4.38 30.30
C ALA A 165 -43.04 -3.22 29.98
N ALA A 166 -43.85 -3.37 28.93
CA ALA A 166 -44.80 -2.35 28.45
C ALA A 166 -44.19 -0.99 28.07
N SER A 167 -42.86 -0.90 27.90
CA SER A 167 -42.17 0.36 27.58
C SER A 167 -42.51 0.94 26.21
N LEU A 168 -43.06 0.14 25.30
CA LEU A 168 -43.52 0.59 23.98
C LEU A 168 -45.06 0.69 23.88
N SER A 169 -45.77 0.58 25.01
CA SER A 169 -47.23 0.70 25.03
C SER A 169 -47.70 2.07 24.54
N GLY A 170 -48.67 2.05 23.64
CA GLY A 170 -49.21 3.25 22.98
C GLY A 170 -48.51 3.63 21.68
N LEU A 171 -47.40 2.96 21.32
CA LEU A 171 -46.80 3.10 20.00
C LEU A 171 -47.40 2.11 19.01
N LYS A 172 -47.63 2.58 17.79
CA LYS A 172 -48.01 1.78 16.63
C LYS A 172 -46.84 1.69 15.66
N ILE A 173 -46.28 0.50 15.49
CA ILE A 173 -45.02 0.26 14.78
C ILE A 173 -45.26 -0.65 13.58
N GLY A 174 -44.84 -0.20 12.40
CA GLY A 174 -44.78 -1.05 11.21
C GLY A 174 -43.56 -1.96 11.25
N VAL A 175 -43.72 -3.22 10.87
CA VAL A 175 -42.59 -4.11 10.58
C VAL A 175 -42.58 -4.41 9.09
N TYR A 176 -41.66 -3.79 8.37
CA TYR A 176 -41.45 -4.08 6.95
C TYR A 176 -40.79 -5.45 6.82
N GLN A 177 -41.56 -6.47 6.47
CA GLN A 177 -41.11 -7.86 6.57
C GLN A 177 -40.25 -8.31 5.40
N HIS A 178 -40.51 -7.81 4.17
CA HIS A 178 -39.92 -8.30 2.91
C HIS A 178 -39.53 -9.79 3.01
N SER A 179 -38.24 -10.05 2.93
CA SER A 179 -37.60 -11.35 3.05
C SER A 179 -36.41 -11.34 4.01
N THR A 180 -36.40 -10.43 4.99
CA THR A 180 -35.45 -10.53 6.11
C THR A 180 -35.80 -11.73 6.99
N VAL A 181 -34.79 -12.46 7.46
CA VAL A 181 -34.96 -13.52 8.48
C VAL A 181 -35.43 -12.99 9.84
N ALA A 182 -35.28 -11.68 10.10
CA ALA A 182 -35.73 -11.04 11.33
C ALA A 182 -37.25 -10.78 11.39
N ARG A 183 -37.97 -10.94 10.26
CA ARG A 183 -39.33 -10.40 10.04
C ARG A 183 -40.39 -10.85 11.05
N ASP A 184 -40.32 -12.09 11.51
CA ASP A 184 -41.31 -12.65 12.44
C ASP A 184 -40.87 -12.41 13.90
N LEU A 185 -39.57 -12.48 14.17
CA LEU A 185 -38.98 -12.21 15.48
C LEU A 185 -39.15 -10.75 15.92
N LEU A 186 -39.00 -9.78 15.00
CA LEU A 186 -39.27 -8.36 15.28
C LEU A 186 -40.72 -8.13 15.72
N VAL A 187 -41.69 -8.76 15.05
CA VAL A 187 -43.10 -8.66 15.43
C VAL A 187 -43.32 -9.18 16.85
N GLU A 188 -42.72 -10.33 17.18
CA GLU A 188 -42.88 -10.94 18.50
C GLU A 188 -42.24 -10.10 19.62
N VAL A 189 -41.03 -9.59 19.41
CA VAL A 189 -40.31 -8.76 20.40
C VAL A 189 -41.03 -7.43 20.63
N LEU A 190 -41.49 -6.75 19.58
CA LEU A 190 -42.19 -5.47 19.73
C LEU A 190 -43.54 -5.64 20.45
N LYS A 191 -44.31 -6.69 20.10
CA LYS A 191 -45.54 -7.03 20.82
C LYS A 191 -45.29 -7.36 22.28
N HIS A 192 -44.18 -8.03 22.59
CA HIS A 192 -43.80 -8.32 23.98
C HIS A 192 -43.66 -7.06 24.83
N TYR A 193 -43.14 -5.97 24.28
CA TYR A 193 -43.04 -4.67 24.96
C TYR A 193 -44.29 -3.79 24.85
N GLY A 194 -45.39 -4.33 24.33
CA GLY A 194 -46.71 -3.70 24.34
C GLY A 194 -47.01 -2.78 23.15
N ALA A 195 -46.19 -2.78 22.09
CA ALA A 195 -46.48 -2.03 20.88
C ALA A 195 -47.64 -2.67 20.08
N GLU A 196 -48.46 -1.83 19.43
CA GLU A 196 -49.34 -2.27 18.35
C GLU A 196 -48.51 -2.47 17.08
N VAL A 197 -48.47 -3.67 16.53
CA VAL A 197 -47.59 -4.01 15.39
C VAL A 197 -48.40 -4.25 14.11
N VAL A 198 -48.02 -3.56 13.04
CA VAL A 198 -48.56 -3.76 11.68
C VAL A 198 -47.50 -4.46 10.82
N ALA A 199 -47.77 -5.67 10.33
CA ALA A 199 -46.88 -6.35 9.39
C ALA A 199 -47.06 -5.78 7.98
N LEU A 200 -45.95 -5.40 7.32
CA LEU A 200 -45.95 -4.69 6.05
C LEU A 200 -45.10 -5.44 5.02
N GLY A 201 -45.55 -5.45 3.76
CA GLY A 201 -44.69 -5.79 2.60
C GLY A 201 -43.97 -7.14 2.66
N ARG A 202 -44.59 -8.19 3.22
CA ARG A 202 -43.99 -9.54 3.23
C ARG A 202 -43.82 -10.05 1.80
N SER A 203 -42.62 -10.53 1.49
CA SER A 203 -42.27 -11.10 0.19
C SER A 203 -41.98 -12.59 0.30
N THR A 204 -42.43 -13.34 -0.72
CA THR A 204 -42.06 -14.74 -0.94
C THR A 204 -40.76 -14.88 -1.73
N HIS A 205 -40.27 -13.81 -2.35
CA HIS A 205 -38.99 -13.73 -3.05
C HIS A 205 -37.97 -12.94 -2.24
N PHE A 206 -36.69 -13.26 -2.42
CA PHE A 206 -35.62 -12.52 -1.78
C PHE A 206 -35.57 -11.07 -2.32
N ILE A 207 -35.37 -10.10 -1.41
CA ILE A 207 -35.29 -8.67 -1.70
C ILE A 207 -33.98 -8.21 -1.07
N PRO A 208 -32.96 -7.87 -1.87
CA PRO A 208 -31.70 -7.34 -1.35
C PRO A 208 -31.96 -5.96 -0.77
N VAL A 209 -31.62 -5.77 0.50
CA VAL A 209 -31.71 -4.49 1.21
C VAL A 209 -30.31 -4.07 1.61
N ASP A 210 -29.86 -2.92 1.11
CA ASP A 210 -28.64 -2.26 1.55
C ASP A 210 -29.01 -1.06 2.42
N THR A 211 -28.74 -1.14 3.72
CA THR A 211 -29.11 -0.09 4.69
C THR A 211 -28.27 1.18 4.53
N GLU A 212 -27.14 1.12 3.82
CA GLU A 212 -26.34 2.31 3.46
C GLU A 212 -26.87 3.02 2.20
N ALA A 213 -27.80 2.39 1.47
CA ALA A 213 -28.33 2.86 0.19
C ALA A 213 -29.76 2.32 -0.04
N VAL A 214 -30.69 2.71 0.83
CA VAL A 214 -32.11 2.31 0.71
C VAL A 214 -32.69 2.87 -0.59
N SER A 215 -33.32 2.02 -1.40
CA SER A 215 -33.85 2.43 -2.71
C SER A 215 -35.01 3.42 -2.59
N ASP A 216 -35.14 4.34 -3.54
CA ASP A 216 -36.25 5.30 -3.61
C ASP A 216 -37.62 4.61 -3.61
N GLU A 217 -37.72 3.44 -4.24
CA GLU A 217 -38.93 2.61 -4.20
C GLU A 217 -39.26 2.16 -2.77
N THR A 218 -38.26 1.69 -2.03
CA THR A 218 -38.43 1.29 -0.63
C THR A 218 -38.80 2.50 0.23
N VAL A 219 -38.14 3.66 0.04
CA VAL A 219 -38.47 4.90 0.76
C VAL A 219 -39.92 5.32 0.48
N ALA A 220 -40.36 5.29 -0.77
CA ALA A 220 -41.73 5.63 -1.14
C ALA A 220 -42.77 4.67 -0.55
N LEU A 221 -42.42 3.38 -0.38
CA LEU A 221 -43.26 2.41 0.34
C LEU A 221 -43.34 2.75 1.84
N LEU A 222 -42.20 3.03 2.47
CA LEU A 222 -42.13 3.38 3.89
C LEU A 222 -42.94 4.65 4.20
N GLN A 223 -42.77 5.72 3.43
CA GLN A 223 -43.53 6.97 3.56
C GLN A 223 -45.04 6.74 3.39
N ARG A 224 -45.42 5.93 2.41
CA ARG A 224 -46.82 5.58 2.17
C ARG A 224 -47.42 4.83 3.34
N TRP A 225 -46.76 3.77 3.83
CA TRP A 225 -47.24 2.96 4.94
C TRP A 225 -47.28 3.72 6.26
N ALA A 226 -46.30 4.59 6.50
CA ALA A 226 -46.26 5.45 7.69
C ALA A 226 -47.52 6.31 7.77
N LYS A 227 -47.88 6.94 6.66
CA LYS A 227 -49.11 7.75 6.55
C LYS A 227 -50.39 6.91 6.55
N GLU A 228 -50.43 5.84 5.77
CA GLU A 228 -51.62 4.98 5.59
C GLU A 228 -52.06 4.35 6.91
N HIS A 229 -51.11 3.86 7.71
CA HIS A 229 -51.39 3.16 8.95
C HIS A 229 -51.23 4.04 10.21
N ASN A 230 -50.86 5.32 10.03
CA ASN A 230 -50.58 6.27 11.10
C ASN A 230 -49.55 5.71 12.11
N LEU A 231 -48.38 5.37 11.60
CA LEU A 231 -47.32 4.68 12.34
C LEU A 231 -46.41 5.68 13.04
N ASN A 232 -45.95 5.34 14.25
CA ASN A 232 -44.91 6.09 14.96
C ASN A 232 -43.51 5.81 14.42
N ALA A 233 -43.30 4.62 13.84
CA ALA A 233 -42.07 4.20 13.21
C ALA A 233 -42.34 3.00 12.30
N ILE A 234 -41.44 2.76 11.34
CA ILE A 234 -41.33 1.48 10.64
C ILE A 234 -39.96 0.89 10.93
N VAL A 235 -39.90 -0.40 11.24
CA VAL A 235 -38.64 -1.10 11.49
C VAL A 235 -38.52 -2.32 10.58
N SER A 236 -37.28 -2.69 10.28
CA SER A 236 -36.88 -3.89 9.55
C SER A 236 -35.41 -4.20 9.84
N ALA A 237 -34.89 -5.22 9.16
CA ALA A 237 -33.47 -5.49 9.05
C ALA A 237 -33.13 -5.87 7.59
N ASP A 238 -31.84 -5.95 7.26
CA ASP A 238 -31.41 -6.48 5.96
C ASP A 238 -31.66 -7.99 5.83
N GLY A 239 -31.26 -8.58 4.70
CA GLY A 239 -31.60 -9.97 4.32
C GLY A 239 -31.31 -11.01 5.42
N ASP A 240 -30.13 -10.92 6.05
CA ASP A 240 -29.69 -11.84 7.11
C ASP A 240 -29.85 -11.28 8.53
N GLY A 241 -30.45 -10.11 8.67
CA GLY A 241 -30.86 -9.57 9.96
C GLY A 241 -29.72 -9.02 10.82
N ASP A 242 -28.57 -8.70 10.25
CA ASP A 242 -27.42 -8.13 10.98
C ASP A 242 -27.40 -6.60 10.96
N ARG A 243 -28.13 -5.97 10.04
CA ARG A 243 -28.26 -4.50 9.94
C ARG A 243 -29.70 -4.04 10.17
N PRO A 244 -29.95 -3.05 11.03
CA PRO A 244 -31.27 -2.48 11.22
C PRO A 244 -31.65 -1.53 10.06
N LEU A 245 -32.94 -1.48 9.76
CA LEU A 245 -33.57 -0.42 8.97
C LEU A 245 -34.69 0.18 9.81
N VAL A 246 -34.55 1.45 10.19
CA VAL A 246 -35.57 2.19 10.96
C VAL A 246 -36.00 3.38 10.13
N ALA A 247 -37.30 3.64 10.07
CA ALA A 247 -37.86 4.84 9.47
C ALA A 247 -38.71 5.59 10.49
N THR A 248 -38.67 6.92 10.42
CA THR A 248 -39.42 7.84 11.28
C THR A 248 -40.93 7.71 11.10
N GLU A 249 -41.69 8.47 11.87
CA GLU A 249 -43.14 8.62 11.70
C GLU A 249 -43.55 9.20 10.33
N ALA A 250 -42.62 9.85 9.62
CA ALA A 250 -42.82 10.29 8.23
C ALA A 250 -42.46 9.21 7.19
N GLY A 251 -41.90 8.08 7.64
CA GLY A 251 -41.39 7.00 6.80
C GLY A 251 -40.03 7.30 6.16
N GLU A 252 -39.28 8.25 6.72
CA GLU A 252 -37.92 8.58 6.29
C GLU A 252 -36.90 7.68 6.99
N PRO A 253 -36.01 6.99 6.28
CA PRO A 253 -34.99 6.15 6.90
C PRO A 253 -34.04 6.93 7.81
N VAL A 254 -33.81 6.41 9.00
CA VAL A 254 -32.78 6.87 9.93
C VAL A 254 -31.47 6.17 9.61
N ARG A 255 -30.39 6.95 9.49
CA ARG A 255 -29.06 6.40 9.21
C ARG A 255 -28.59 5.47 10.33
N GLY A 256 -27.84 4.43 9.95
CA GLY A 256 -27.37 3.42 10.89
C GLY A 256 -26.41 3.94 11.96
N ASP A 257 -25.56 4.92 11.63
CA ASP A 257 -24.68 5.57 12.61
C ASP A 257 -25.45 6.34 13.68
N LEU A 258 -26.58 6.97 13.34
CA LEU A 258 -27.48 7.58 14.33
C LEU A 258 -28.16 6.55 15.22
N LEU A 259 -28.51 5.39 14.69
CA LEU A 259 -28.99 4.27 15.49
C LEU A 259 -27.91 3.78 16.46
N GLY A 260 -26.65 3.78 16.04
CA GLY A 260 -25.49 3.51 16.88
C GLY A 260 -25.33 4.50 18.04
N ILE A 261 -25.48 5.80 17.78
CA ILE A 261 -25.47 6.85 18.81
C ILE A 261 -26.64 6.66 19.79
N ALA A 262 -27.84 6.39 19.29
CA ALA A 262 -29.00 6.11 20.13
C ALA A 262 -28.80 4.87 21.01
N ALA A 263 -28.16 3.82 20.47
CA ALA A 263 -27.77 2.65 21.25
C ALA A 263 -26.73 3.01 22.31
N ALA A 264 -25.74 3.86 22.01
CA ALA A 264 -24.76 4.32 22.98
C ALA A 264 -25.39 5.12 24.14
N GLU A 265 -26.34 6.02 23.86
CA GLU A 265 -27.09 6.75 24.88
C GLU A 265 -27.88 5.76 25.76
N PHE A 266 -28.61 4.85 25.14
CA PHE A 266 -29.44 3.86 25.83
C PHE A 266 -28.61 2.94 26.74
N LEU A 267 -27.48 2.44 26.24
CA LEU A 267 -26.56 1.57 26.96
C LEU A 267 -25.69 2.31 27.98
N ARG A 268 -25.66 3.65 27.92
CA ARG A 268 -24.72 4.50 28.67
C ARG A 268 -23.27 4.08 28.40
N ALA A 269 -22.96 3.79 27.14
CA ALA A 269 -21.64 3.38 26.71
C ALA A 269 -20.59 4.46 27.01
N LYS A 270 -19.34 4.02 27.15
CA LYS A 270 -18.19 4.93 27.39
C LYS A 270 -17.24 4.96 26.21
N THR A 271 -17.05 3.84 25.53
CA THR A 271 -16.20 3.75 24.36
C THR A 271 -17.00 3.27 23.15
N ILE A 272 -16.87 4.01 22.05
CA ILE A 272 -17.48 3.71 20.76
C ILE A 272 -16.38 3.38 19.77
N VAL A 273 -16.46 2.21 19.15
CA VAL A 273 -15.58 1.81 18.04
C VAL A 273 -16.37 1.82 16.74
N THR A 274 -16.01 2.69 15.80
CA THR A 274 -16.80 2.83 14.57
C THR A 274 -15.93 3.17 13.36
N PRO A 275 -16.28 2.73 12.13
CA PRO A 275 -15.49 3.07 10.97
C PRO A 275 -15.41 4.57 10.68
N VAL A 276 -14.42 4.97 9.90
CA VAL A 276 -14.26 6.34 9.39
C VAL A 276 -15.43 6.84 8.53
N THR A 277 -16.30 5.94 8.04
CA THR A 277 -17.50 6.29 7.26
C THR A 277 -18.71 6.66 8.10
N SER A 278 -18.72 6.37 9.41
CA SER A 278 -19.77 6.84 10.30
C SER A 278 -19.68 8.36 10.45
N ASN A 279 -20.82 9.02 10.58
CA ASN A 279 -20.93 10.48 10.69
C ASN A 279 -19.98 11.08 11.75
N SER A 280 -19.39 12.26 11.48
CA SER A 280 -18.54 12.98 12.46
C SER A 280 -19.30 13.55 13.66
N GLY A 281 -20.63 13.49 13.64
CA GLY A 281 -21.48 13.80 14.77
C GLY A 281 -21.26 12.87 15.96
N VAL A 282 -20.69 11.67 15.76
CA VAL A 282 -20.44 10.69 16.83
C VAL A 282 -19.55 11.29 17.93
N GLU A 283 -18.53 12.07 17.57
CA GLU A 283 -17.60 12.70 18.50
C GLU A 283 -18.22 13.82 19.35
N VAL A 284 -19.34 14.40 18.90
CA VAL A 284 -20.01 15.54 19.57
C VAL A 284 -21.37 15.18 20.17
N ALA A 285 -21.90 14.00 19.86
CA ALA A 285 -23.20 13.54 20.32
C ALA A 285 -23.22 13.16 21.82
N GLY A 286 -22.05 13.02 22.45
CA GLY A 286 -21.92 12.72 23.87
C GLY A 286 -20.46 12.65 24.33
N ASP A 287 -20.26 12.38 25.61
CA ASP A 287 -18.94 12.21 26.23
C ASP A 287 -18.48 10.75 26.05
N TYR A 288 -18.03 10.43 24.83
CA TYR A 288 -17.58 9.10 24.42
C TYR A 288 -16.11 9.10 24.00
N ASP A 289 -15.38 8.06 24.36
CA ASP A 289 -14.09 7.74 23.75
C ASP A 289 -14.34 7.09 22.38
N VAL A 290 -14.14 7.84 21.30
CA VAL A 290 -14.41 7.37 19.93
C VAL A 290 -13.13 6.85 19.27
N ILE A 291 -13.14 5.58 18.87
CA ILE A 291 -12.05 4.93 18.13
C ILE A 291 -12.51 4.70 16.69
N ARG A 292 -11.79 5.32 15.73
CA ARG A 292 -12.08 5.19 14.30
C ARG A 292 -11.33 4.03 13.67
N THR A 293 -12.03 3.19 12.91
CA THR A 293 -11.44 1.99 12.25
C THR A 293 -11.61 2.03 10.73
N LYS A 294 -11.01 1.06 10.03
CA LYS A 294 -11.41 0.72 8.66
C LYS A 294 -12.84 0.18 8.64
N VAL A 295 -13.50 0.20 7.48
CA VAL A 295 -14.85 -0.35 7.30
C VAL A 295 -14.79 -1.87 7.27
N GLY A 296 -15.67 -2.52 8.03
CA GLY A 296 -15.80 -3.96 8.16
C GLY A 296 -15.81 -4.41 9.63
N SER A 297 -16.71 -5.35 9.97
CA SER A 297 -16.81 -5.92 11.32
C SER A 297 -15.48 -6.43 11.90
N PRO A 298 -14.55 -7.08 11.14
CA PRO A 298 -13.29 -7.53 11.73
C PRO A 298 -12.42 -6.40 12.30
N PHE A 299 -12.45 -5.21 11.66
CA PHE A 299 -11.68 -4.05 12.13
C PHE A 299 -12.33 -3.39 13.35
N VAL A 300 -13.68 -3.35 13.38
CA VAL A 300 -14.43 -2.84 14.54
C VAL A 300 -14.22 -3.76 15.75
N ILE A 301 -14.31 -5.09 15.55
CA ILE A 301 -14.05 -6.08 16.60
C ILE A 301 -12.61 -5.96 17.12
N ALA A 302 -11.62 -5.83 16.24
CA ALA A 302 -10.22 -5.63 16.65
C ALA A 302 -10.07 -4.36 17.50
N GLY A 303 -10.64 -3.23 17.07
CA GLY A 303 -10.60 -1.99 17.86
C GLY A 303 -11.33 -2.10 19.21
N MET A 304 -12.42 -2.88 19.29
CA MET A 304 -13.10 -3.15 20.55
C MET A 304 -12.24 -4.01 21.49
N LEU A 305 -11.55 -5.02 20.96
CA LEU A 305 -10.63 -5.86 21.74
C LEU A 305 -9.44 -5.05 22.25
N ASP A 306 -8.87 -4.18 21.42
CA ASP A 306 -7.77 -3.28 21.82
C ASP A 306 -8.22 -2.34 22.95
N ALA A 307 -9.41 -1.74 22.82
CA ALA A 307 -9.99 -0.89 23.87
C ALA A 307 -10.18 -1.65 25.19
N LEU A 308 -10.70 -2.86 25.12
CA LEU A 308 -10.85 -3.73 26.31
C LEU A 308 -9.48 -4.10 26.90
N HIS A 309 -8.47 -4.35 26.08
CA HIS A 309 -7.12 -4.73 26.52
C HIS A 309 -6.42 -3.61 27.29
N VAL A 310 -6.63 -2.35 26.89
CA VAL A 310 -6.10 -1.18 27.61
C VAL A 310 -6.95 -0.75 28.80
N GLY A 311 -8.04 -1.48 29.10
CA GLY A 311 -8.85 -1.31 30.30
C GLY A 311 -10.08 -0.41 30.15
N ASN A 312 -10.51 -0.09 28.92
CA ASN A 312 -11.74 0.67 28.72
C ASN A 312 -12.98 -0.16 29.13
N ALA A 313 -13.98 0.52 29.69
CA ALA A 313 -15.25 -0.08 30.09
C ALA A 313 -16.38 0.33 29.13
N GLY A 314 -17.50 -0.40 29.14
CA GLY A 314 -18.69 -0.04 28.36
C GLY A 314 -18.40 0.10 26.86
N VAL A 315 -17.63 -0.85 26.31
CA VAL A 315 -17.15 -0.86 24.93
C VAL A 315 -18.23 -1.44 24.02
N MET A 316 -18.60 -0.68 23.01
CA MET A 316 -19.46 -1.10 21.91
C MET A 316 -18.90 -0.61 20.59
N GLY A 317 -19.32 -1.24 19.50
CA GLY A 317 -19.03 -0.76 18.16
C GLY A 317 -20.26 -0.74 17.28
N PHE A 318 -20.22 0.02 16.19
CA PHE A 318 -21.23 -0.01 15.15
C PHE A 318 -20.66 0.50 13.84
N GLU A 319 -21.30 0.17 12.73
CA GLU A 319 -20.97 0.71 11.40
C GLU A 319 -22.08 1.65 10.87
N ALA A 320 -21.79 2.44 9.84
CA ALA A 320 -22.79 3.30 9.18
C ALA A 320 -23.99 2.52 8.60
N ASN A 321 -23.81 1.22 8.35
CA ASN A 321 -24.89 0.29 7.98
C ASN A 321 -25.87 -0.02 9.13
N GLY A 322 -25.57 0.43 10.35
CA GLY A 322 -26.42 0.33 11.55
C GLY A 322 -26.20 -0.90 12.40
N GLY A 323 -25.46 -1.91 11.92
CA GLY A 323 -25.18 -3.11 12.70
C GLY A 323 -24.39 -2.76 13.96
N LEU A 324 -24.91 -3.14 15.13
CA LEU A 324 -24.34 -2.85 16.45
C LEU A 324 -23.58 -4.08 16.98
N LEU A 325 -22.42 -3.89 17.60
CA LEU A 325 -21.57 -4.92 18.18
C LEU A 325 -21.34 -4.62 19.66
N LEU A 326 -21.59 -5.58 20.55
CA LEU A 326 -21.32 -5.40 21.98
C LEU A 326 -20.03 -6.10 22.37
N GLY A 327 -19.07 -5.34 22.88
CA GLY A 327 -17.78 -5.85 23.36
C GLY A 327 -17.77 -6.06 24.86
N SER A 328 -18.48 -5.21 25.59
CA SER A 328 -18.75 -5.35 27.03
C SER A 328 -20.11 -5.97 27.31
N GLU A 329 -20.28 -6.44 28.55
CA GLU A 329 -21.61 -6.64 29.13
C GLU A 329 -22.18 -5.30 29.57
N PHE A 330 -23.51 -5.13 29.47
CA PHE A 330 -24.21 -3.92 29.86
C PHE A 330 -25.34 -4.23 30.84
N GLU A 331 -25.48 -3.42 31.89
CA GLU A 331 -26.58 -3.51 32.84
C GLU A 331 -27.71 -2.55 32.46
N LEU A 332 -28.90 -3.10 32.24
CA LEU A 332 -30.13 -2.39 31.87
C LEU A 332 -31.23 -2.77 32.87
N ASP A 333 -31.62 -1.83 33.73
CA ASP A 333 -32.70 -1.99 34.71
C ASP A 333 -32.58 -3.28 35.56
N GLY A 334 -31.36 -3.53 36.07
CA GLY A 334 -31.02 -4.71 36.89
C GLY A 334 -30.87 -6.01 36.10
N ARG A 335 -30.84 -5.97 34.77
CA ARG A 335 -30.60 -7.11 33.88
C ARG A 335 -29.30 -6.94 33.12
N VAL A 336 -28.56 -8.01 32.92
CA VAL A 336 -27.31 -7.99 32.16
C VAL A 336 -27.56 -8.47 30.73
N ILE A 337 -27.19 -7.65 29.75
CA ILE A 337 -27.05 -8.03 28.36
C ILE A 337 -25.57 -8.37 28.13
N GLY A 338 -25.28 -9.65 27.89
CA GLY A 338 -23.92 -10.10 27.63
C GLY A 338 -23.35 -9.60 26.29
N ALA A 339 -22.03 -9.57 26.18
CA ALA A 339 -21.32 -9.22 24.95
C ALA A 339 -21.74 -10.14 23.78
N LEU A 340 -21.79 -9.56 22.58
CA LEU A 340 -22.07 -10.23 21.32
C LEU A 340 -21.27 -9.47 20.24
N PRO A 341 -19.99 -9.84 20.02
CA PRO A 341 -19.07 -9.12 19.14
C PRO A 341 -19.30 -9.51 17.66
N THR A 342 -20.54 -9.33 17.20
CA THR A 342 -20.96 -9.41 15.80
C THR A 342 -22.13 -8.43 15.62
N ARG A 343 -22.45 -8.07 14.38
CA ARG A 343 -23.51 -7.09 14.10
C ARG A 343 -24.89 -7.61 14.48
N ASP A 344 -25.62 -6.80 15.23
CA ASP A 344 -27.00 -6.99 15.64
C ASP A 344 -27.88 -5.84 15.17
N SER A 345 -29.08 -6.18 14.68
CA SER A 345 -30.11 -5.25 14.26
C SER A 345 -31.15 -4.96 15.35
N PHE A 346 -31.37 -5.86 16.31
CA PHE A 346 -32.48 -5.73 17.25
C PHE A 346 -32.21 -4.67 18.32
N LEU A 347 -31.04 -4.73 18.96
CA LEU A 347 -30.69 -3.78 20.01
C LEU A 347 -30.74 -2.30 19.57
N PRO A 348 -30.18 -1.88 18.42
CA PRO A 348 -30.30 -0.48 17.98
C PRO A 348 -31.74 -0.07 17.65
N ILE A 349 -32.57 -0.98 17.12
CA ILE A 349 -34.01 -0.74 16.90
C ILE A 349 -34.72 -0.50 18.23
N LEU A 350 -34.51 -1.38 19.20
CA LEU A 350 -35.16 -1.28 20.51
C LEU A 350 -34.73 -0.04 21.27
N ALA A 351 -33.44 0.32 21.21
CA ALA A 351 -32.88 1.49 21.86
C ALA A 351 -33.55 2.79 21.40
N ILE A 352 -33.62 3.03 20.08
CA ILE A 352 -34.18 4.28 19.57
C ILE A 352 -35.71 4.39 19.80
N LEU A 353 -36.43 3.27 19.67
CA LEU A 353 -37.86 3.22 19.98
C LEU A 353 -38.13 3.51 21.46
N PHE A 354 -37.32 2.93 22.35
CA PHE A 354 -37.40 3.19 23.78
C PHE A 354 -37.12 4.66 24.11
N LEU A 355 -36.07 5.25 23.52
CA LEU A 355 -35.76 6.67 23.74
C LEU A 355 -36.91 7.58 23.26
N SER A 356 -37.53 7.29 22.11
CA SER A 356 -38.71 8.01 21.64
C SER A 356 -39.89 7.88 22.61
N ALA A 357 -40.19 6.67 23.08
CA ALA A 357 -41.27 6.41 24.04
C ALA A 357 -41.03 7.09 25.39
N ALA A 358 -39.82 6.93 25.95
CA ALA A 358 -39.44 7.44 27.26
C ALA A 358 -39.40 8.97 27.29
N LYS A 359 -38.87 9.61 26.24
CA LYS A 359 -38.83 11.07 26.09
C LYS A 359 -40.18 11.65 25.64
N LYS A 360 -41.11 10.82 25.17
CA LYS A 360 -42.41 11.20 24.59
C LYS A 360 -42.28 12.19 23.42
N VAL A 361 -41.28 11.95 22.57
CA VAL A 361 -41.02 12.73 21.35
C VAL A 361 -41.04 11.80 20.13
N SER A 362 -41.26 12.36 18.94
CA SER A 362 -41.19 11.60 17.70
C SER A 362 -39.80 11.03 17.45
N LEU A 363 -39.70 10.01 16.60
CA LEU A 363 -38.43 9.36 16.30
C LEU A 363 -37.50 10.32 15.54
N SER A 364 -38.05 11.14 14.64
CA SER A 364 -37.34 12.28 14.01
C SER A 364 -36.67 13.19 15.04
N ASN A 365 -37.42 13.64 16.05
CA ASN A 365 -36.89 14.51 17.11
C ASN A 365 -35.78 13.85 17.94
N VAL A 366 -35.86 12.53 18.19
CA VAL A 366 -34.75 11.81 18.84
C VAL A 366 -33.51 11.84 17.95
N ALA A 367 -33.65 11.48 16.67
CA ALA A 367 -32.53 11.44 15.73
C ALA A 367 -31.89 12.83 15.53
N GLU A 368 -32.69 13.88 15.41
CA GLU A 368 -32.24 15.27 15.26
C GLU A 368 -31.54 15.80 16.52
N SER A 369 -31.91 15.32 17.71
CA SER A 369 -31.36 15.82 18.98
C SER A 369 -29.86 15.58 19.15
N TYR A 370 -29.27 14.62 18.42
CA TYR A 370 -27.83 14.38 18.43
C TYR A 370 -27.03 15.41 17.61
N GLY A 371 -27.71 16.26 16.83
CA GLY A 371 -27.10 17.32 16.02
C GLY A 371 -26.02 16.85 15.03
N PRO A 372 -26.14 15.68 14.36
CA PRO A 372 -25.14 15.28 13.38
C PRO A 372 -25.17 16.25 12.18
N PRO A 373 -24.03 16.49 11.51
CA PRO A 373 -24.08 17.06 10.16
C PRO A 373 -24.94 16.20 9.25
N PHE A 374 -25.65 16.83 8.32
CA PHE A 374 -26.42 16.14 7.30
C PHE A 374 -25.46 15.35 6.41
N ALA A 375 -25.70 14.06 6.26
CA ALA A 375 -24.81 13.17 5.52
C ALA A 375 -25.53 12.48 4.37
N ALA A 376 -24.85 12.38 3.23
CA ALA A 376 -25.32 11.66 2.06
C ALA A 376 -24.24 10.67 1.59
N SER A 377 -24.66 9.55 0.99
CA SER A 377 -23.77 8.55 0.44
C SER A 377 -24.25 8.11 -0.94
N GLY A 378 -23.30 7.78 -1.81
CA GLY A 378 -23.58 7.33 -3.16
C GLY A 378 -22.43 6.50 -3.71
N ARG A 379 -22.61 5.95 -4.91
CA ARG A 379 -21.59 5.13 -5.58
C ARG A 379 -21.62 5.30 -7.08
N LEU A 380 -20.47 5.05 -7.71
CA LEU A 380 -20.38 4.73 -9.13
C LEU A 380 -20.28 3.22 -9.26
N GLU A 381 -21.28 2.62 -9.91
CA GLU A 381 -21.29 1.20 -10.25
C GLU A 381 -20.43 0.94 -11.49
N ALA A 382 -19.94 -0.30 -11.63
CA ALA A 382 -19.08 -0.72 -12.74
C ALA A 382 -17.81 0.14 -12.91
N PHE A 383 -17.27 0.67 -11.81
CA PHE A 383 -16.05 1.47 -11.80
C PHE A 383 -14.84 0.53 -11.59
N PRO A 384 -13.92 0.39 -12.56
CA PRO A 384 -12.83 -0.60 -12.49
C PRO A 384 -11.94 -0.45 -11.25
N VAL A 385 -11.40 -1.57 -10.77
CA VAL A 385 -10.51 -1.58 -9.58
C VAL A 385 -9.22 -0.83 -9.89
N GLU A 386 -8.72 -0.96 -11.12
CA GLU A 386 -7.54 -0.26 -11.63
C GLU A 386 -7.77 1.25 -11.68
N ALA A 387 -8.93 1.69 -12.18
CA ALA A 387 -9.32 3.10 -12.20
C ALA A 387 -9.48 3.66 -10.78
N SER A 388 -10.07 2.87 -9.87
CA SER A 388 -10.15 3.22 -8.45
C SER A 388 -8.77 3.41 -7.84
N ALA A 389 -7.84 2.48 -8.08
CA ALA A 389 -6.48 2.55 -7.56
C ALA A 389 -5.71 3.74 -8.13
N ALA A 390 -5.79 3.98 -9.44
CA ALA A 390 -5.14 5.11 -10.10
C ALA A 390 -5.66 6.46 -9.58
N LEU A 391 -6.98 6.63 -9.42
CA LEU A 391 -7.56 7.84 -8.83
C LEU A 391 -7.07 8.03 -7.40
N MET A 392 -7.12 6.99 -6.56
CA MET A 392 -6.65 7.09 -5.18
C MET A 392 -5.16 7.41 -5.09
N THR A 393 -4.33 6.88 -5.99
CA THR A 393 -2.91 7.23 -6.09
C THR A 393 -2.73 8.70 -6.45
N GLN A 394 -3.46 9.20 -7.44
CA GLN A 394 -3.43 10.63 -7.80
C GLN A 394 -3.88 11.52 -6.63
N LEU A 395 -5.01 11.21 -5.99
CA LEU A 395 -5.52 11.99 -4.86
C LEU A 395 -4.57 12.00 -3.66
N ARG A 396 -3.71 10.98 -3.51
CA ARG A 396 -2.72 10.86 -2.43
C ARG A 396 -1.33 11.38 -2.81
N PHE A 397 -1.09 11.63 -4.09
CA PHE A 397 0.22 12.02 -4.60
C PHE A 397 0.77 13.27 -3.92
N SER A 398 -0.07 14.29 -3.74
CA SER A 398 0.26 15.51 -2.99
C SER A 398 -1.00 16.24 -2.54
N SER A 399 -0.86 17.11 -1.55
CA SER A 399 -1.93 18.03 -1.13
C SER A 399 -2.40 18.92 -2.28
N ASP A 400 -1.51 19.30 -3.20
CA ASP A 400 -1.87 20.10 -4.38
C ASP A 400 -2.70 19.31 -5.38
N SER A 401 -2.36 18.05 -5.65
CA SER A 401 -3.17 17.16 -6.50
C SER A 401 -4.60 17.02 -5.96
N LEU A 402 -4.73 16.81 -4.64
CA LEU A 402 -6.03 16.74 -3.98
C LEU A 402 -6.79 18.07 -4.03
N ASN A 403 -6.12 19.19 -3.78
CA ASN A 403 -6.72 20.53 -3.86
C ASN A 403 -7.15 20.88 -5.29
N ILE A 404 -6.39 20.47 -6.31
CA ILE A 404 -6.76 20.63 -7.73
C ILE A 404 -8.02 19.81 -8.03
N PHE A 405 -8.04 18.54 -7.62
CA PHE A 405 -9.18 17.67 -7.85
C PHE A 405 -10.45 18.20 -7.15
N LEU A 406 -10.34 18.67 -5.92
CA LEU A 406 -11.46 19.20 -5.14
C LEU A 406 -11.68 20.71 -5.30
N ARG A 407 -10.99 21.38 -6.23
CA ARG A 407 -11.05 22.85 -6.37
C ARG A 407 -12.46 23.39 -6.59
N SER A 408 -13.30 22.65 -7.31
CA SER A 408 -14.71 23.01 -7.56
C SER A 408 -15.63 22.71 -6.37
N VAL A 409 -15.16 21.93 -5.40
CA VAL A 409 -15.90 21.48 -4.22
C VAL A 409 -15.56 22.33 -3.00
N GLY A 410 -14.27 22.61 -2.75
CA GLY A 410 -13.79 23.48 -1.68
C GLY A 410 -12.33 23.25 -1.29
N ASP A 411 -11.79 24.14 -0.45
CA ASP A 411 -10.42 24.05 0.03
C ASP A 411 -10.25 22.95 1.08
N VAL A 412 -9.22 22.12 0.92
CA VAL A 412 -8.90 21.03 1.86
C VAL A 412 -8.17 21.55 3.09
N VAL A 413 -8.58 21.12 4.28
CA VAL A 413 -7.94 21.48 5.56
C VAL A 413 -7.37 20.26 6.28
N ARG A 414 -8.05 19.12 6.23
CA ARG A 414 -7.60 17.89 6.90
C ARG A 414 -7.93 16.68 6.05
N THR A 415 -7.05 15.69 6.07
CA THR A 415 -7.27 14.40 5.43
C THR A 415 -7.11 13.26 6.42
N SER A 416 -7.71 12.11 6.09
CA SER A 416 -7.54 10.84 6.80
C SER A 416 -7.56 9.72 5.76
N ASP A 417 -6.54 8.88 5.76
CA ASP A 417 -6.31 7.82 4.78
C ASP A 417 -6.51 6.40 5.35
N VAL A 418 -7.04 6.30 6.58
CA VAL A 418 -7.32 5.04 7.30
C VAL A 418 -8.03 4.00 6.42
N ASP A 419 -9.08 4.40 5.68
CA ASP A 419 -9.76 3.55 4.69
C ASP A 419 -10.36 4.43 3.59
N GLY A 420 -9.77 4.41 2.38
CA GLY A 420 -10.05 5.40 1.33
C GLY A 420 -9.33 6.72 1.58
N LEU A 421 -9.95 7.84 1.22
CA LEU A 421 -9.45 9.19 1.49
C LEU A 421 -10.62 10.06 1.94
N ARG A 422 -10.67 10.32 3.25
CA ARG A 422 -11.64 11.23 3.89
C ARG A 422 -11.02 12.61 3.98
N VAL A 423 -11.74 13.62 3.54
CA VAL A 423 -11.29 15.00 3.38
C VAL A 423 -12.25 15.91 4.12
N THR A 424 -11.75 16.72 5.04
CA THR A 424 -12.48 17.83 5.68
C THR A 424 -12.11 19.13 4.98
N LEU A 425 -13.12 19.84 4.49
CA LEU A 425 -12.99 21.13 3.82
C LEU A 425 -12.96 22.26 4.85
N ARG A 426 -12.55 23.45 4.42
CA ARG A 426 -12.46 24.65 5.27
C ARG A 426 -13.78 25.09 5.91
N ASP A 427 -14.91 24.73 5.31
CA ASP A 427 -16.26 25.03 5.81
C ASP A 427 -16.90 23.84 6.53
N ASP A 428 -16.06 22.94 7.07
CA ASP A 428 -16.41 21.74 7.84
C ASP A 428 -17.19 20.67 7.06
N ARG A 429 -17.46 20.89 5.77
CA ARG A 429 -17.98 19.84 4.89
C ARG A 429 -16.97 18.71 4.75
N VAL A 430 -17.46 17.48 4.61
CA VAL A 430 -16.62 16.29 4.44
C VAL A 430 -16.91 15.65 3.11
N VAL A 431 -15.85 15.16 2.45
CA VAL A 431 -15.92 14.29 1.26
C VAL A 431 -15.03 13.08 1.49
N HIS A 432 -15.53 11.88 1.23
CA HIS A 432 -14.80 10.64 1.44
C HIS A 432 -14.92 9.72 0.25
N PHE A 433 -13.83 9.55 -0.49
CA PHE A 433 -13.74 8.59 -1.59
C PHE A 433 -13.20 7.25 -1.12
N ARG A 434 -13.87 6.16 -1.50
CA ARG A 434 -13.48 4.82 -1.09
C ARG A 434 -13.76 3.78 -2.18
N PRO A 435 -12.73 3.12 -2.72
CA PRO A 435 -12.90 1.93 -3.54
C PRO A 435 -13.65 0.83 -2.76
N SER A 436 -14.66 0.22 -3.36
CA SER A 436 -15.39 -0.89 -2.75
C SER A 436 -14.55 -2.16 -2.75
N GLY A 437 -14.42 -2.82 -1.60
CA GLY A 437 -13.73 -4.11 -1.47
C GLY A 437 -14.58 -5.32 -1.88
N ASN A 438 -15.88 -5.12 -2.17
CA ASN A 438 -16.83 -6.21 -2.43
C ASN A 438 -17.32 -6.24 -3.89
N ALA A 439 -17.14 -5.15 -4.64
CA ALA A 439 -17.59 -4.98 -6.01
C ALA A 439 -16.74 -3.91 -6.72
N PRO A 440 -16.64 -3.92 -8.06
CA PRO A 440 -15.98 -2.86 -8.83
C PRO A 440 -16.82 -1.58 -8.79
N GLU A 441 -16.69 -0.83 -7.69
CA GLU A 441 -17.45 0.38 -7.42
C GLU A 441 -16.56 1.41 -6.71
N MET A 442 -16.78 2.70 -6.99
CA MET A 442 -16.23 3.80 -6.20
C MET A 442 -17.33 4.40 -5.32
N ARG A 443 -17.16 4.35 -3.99
CA ARG A 443 -18.11 4.96 -3.04
C ARG A 443 -17.70 6.39 -2.71
N CYS A 444 -18.68 7.24 -2.49
CA CYS A 444 -18.51 8.61 -2.01
C CYS A 444 -19.45 8.85 -0.82
N TYR A 445 -18.91 9.33 0.29
CA TYR A 445 -19.67 9.75 1.46
C TYR A 445 -19.40 11.23 1.72
N VAL A 446 -20.42 11.99 2.08
CA VAL A 446 -20.29 13.42 2.31
C VAL A 446 -21.06 13.88 3.54
N GLU A 447 -20.61 14.97 4.15
CA GLU A 447 -21.27 15.64 5.27
C GLU A 447 -21.36 17.14 5.01
N ALA A 448 -22.48 17.77 5.38
CA ALA A 448 -22.72 19.21 5.25
C ALA A 448 -23.73 19.74 6.27
N ASN A 449 -23.94 21.06 6.29
CA ASN A 449 -24.81 21.76 7.24
C ASN A 449 -26.31 21.73 6.91
N SER A 450 -26.70 21.15 5.78
CA SER A 450 -28.10 20.97 5.38
C SER A 450 -28.21 19.80 4.41
N GLU A 451 -29.39 19.17 4.35
CA GLU A 451 -29.68 18.07 3.43
C GLU A 451 -29.41 18.46 1.97
N ARG A 452 -29.86 19.66 1.57
CA ARG A 452 -29.61 20.19 0.23
C ARG A 452 -28.11 20.37 -0.05
N ALA A 453 -27.33 20.83 0.93
CA ALA A 453 -25.89 20.99 0.76
C ALA A 453 -25.18 19.62 0.66
N ALA A 454 -25.60 18.63 1.44
CA ALA A 454 -25.05 17.27 1.39
C ALA A 454 -25.36 16.60 0.04
N ALA A 455 -26.60 16.69 -0.45
CA ALA A 455 -26.98 16.16 -1.76
C ALA A 455 -26.18 16.82 -2.90
N ASN A 456 -26.04 18.14 -2.87
CA ASN A 456 -25.24 18.86 -3.87
C ASN A 456 -23.76 18.46 -3.82
N LEU A 457 -23.19 18.34 -2.62
CA LEU A 457 -21.79 17.95 -2.43
C LEU A 457 -21.51 16.53 -2.94
N LEU A 458 -22.42 15.59 -2.67
CA LEU A 458 -22.33 14.22 -3.16
C LEU A 458 -22.33 14.18 -4.69
N ASN A 459 -23.29 14.88 -5.31
CA ASN A 459 -23.41 14.93 -6.77
C ASN A 459 -22.17 15.56 -7.42
N GLN A 460 -21.68 16.68 -6.88
CA GLN A 460 -20.45 17.33 -7.36
C GLN A 460 -19.23 16.40 -7.25
N SER A 461 -19.09 15.73 -6.11
CA SER A 461 -17.96 14.86 -5.83
C SER A 461 -17.96 13.60 -6.70
N LEU A 462 -19.12 12.97 -6.92
CA LEU A 462 -19.25 11.84 -7.84
C LEU A 462 -19.02 12.24 -9.30
N GLU A 463 -19.46 13.45 -9.70
CA GLU A 463 -19.23 13.93 -11.07
C GLU A 463 -17.74 14.19 -11.34
N LEU A 464 -16.98 14.72 -10.36
CA LEU A 464 -15.53 14.84 -10.47
C LEU A 464 -14.85 13.49 -10.74
N VAL A 465 -15.28 12.44 -10.05
CA VAL A 465 -14.79 11.07 -10.30
C VAL A 465 -15.12 10.60 -11.72
N ARG A 466 -16.33 10.90 -12.23
CA ARG A 466 -16.72 10.56 -13.61
C ARG A 466 -15.95 11.34 -14.67
N GLU A 467 -15.71 12.63 -14.45
CA GLU A 467 -14.92 13.48 -15.35
C GLU A 467 -13.47 12.99 -15.43
N TRP A 468 -12.89 12.67 -14.27
CA TRP A 468 -11.56 12.08 -14.19
C TRP A 468 -11.46 10.75 -14.95
N ALA A 469 -12.46 9.87 -14.82
CA ALA A 469 -12.50 8.60 -15.54
C ALA A 469 -12.65 8.79 -17.06
N ARG A 470 -13.45 9.77 -17.52
CA ARG A 470 -13.56 10.08 -18.96
C ARG A 470 -12.27 10.65 -19.55
N GLY A 471 -11.51 11.42 -18.76
CA GLY A 471 -10.21 11.95 -19.17
C GLY A 471 -9.12 10.89 -19.32
N THR A 472 -9.31 9.70 -18.74
CA THR A 472 -8.38 8.56 -18.80
C THR A 472 -8.74 7.52 -19.89
N GLU A 473 -9.96 7.54 -20.45
CA GLU A 473 -10.39 6.62 -21.52
C GLU A 473 -10.01 7.06 -22.95
N VAL A 474 -9.40 8.23 -23.14
CA VAL A 474 -8.92 8.70 -24.47
C VAL A 474 -7.46 8.32 -24.70
N SER A 475 -7.12 7.04 -24.51
CA SER A 475 -5.90 6.45 -25.09
C SER A 475 -6.04 4.93 -25.10
N ASP A 476 -6.78 4.39 -26.07
CA ASP A 476 -6.47 3.10 -26.74
C ASP A 476 -7.64 2.62 -27.60
N THR A 477 -7.51 2.76 -28.92
CA THR A 477 -8.04 1.80 -29.89
C THR A 477 -7.29 1.96 -31.22
N PRO A 478 -6.47 0.99 -31.65
CA PRO A 478 -6.00 0.93 -33.02
C PRO A 478 -7.06 0.27 -33.90
N LYS A 479 -7.67 1.04 -34.82
CA LYS A 479 -8.42 0.47 -35.94
C LYS A 479 -7.47 0.10 -37.07
N SER A 480 -7.51 -1.18 -37.42
CA SER A 480 -6.79 -1.81 -38.53
C SER A 480 -7.31 -1.40 -39.91
N ALA A 481 -6.37 -1.43 -40.86
CA ALA A 481 -6.48 -1.69 -42.29
C ALA A 481 -6.70 -0.49 -43.25
N GLY A 482 -5.62 -0.21 -44.01
CA GLY A 482 -5.64 0.63 -45.21
C GLY A 482 -4.25 0.81 -45.84
N SER A 483 -3.77 -0.23 -46.55
CA SER A 483 -2.83 -0.22 -47.69
C SER A 483 -1.61 0.72 -47.73
N VAL A 484 -0.41 0.11 -47.78
CA VAL A 484 0.90 0.68 -48.15
C VAL A 484 0.93 0.99 -49.67
N PRO A 485 1.49 2.13 -50.15
CA PRO A 485 2.89 2.15 -50.61
C PRO A 485 3.66 3.48 -50.44
N GLY A 486 4.96 3.38 -50.15
CA GLY A 486 5.95 4.42 -50.47
C GLY A 486 6.84 4.85 -49.30
N VAL A 487 7.94 4.13 -49.08
CA VAL A 487 9.02 4.56 -48.17
C VAL A 487 9.80 5.69 -48.84
N ASN A 488 9.88 6.84 -48.15
CA ASN A 488 10.84 7.90 -48.43
C ASN A 488 11.38 8.40 -47.07
N PRO A 489 12.66 8.16 -46.71
CA PRO A 489 13.17 8.45 -45.38
C PRO A 489 13.73 9.87 -45.34
N ALA A 490 12.87 10.85 -45.05
CA ALA A 490 13.32 12.17 -44.62
C ALA A 490 12.17 12.93 -43.95
N LYS A 491 12.44 13.42 -42.73
CA LYS A 491 11.61 14.29 -41.87
C LYS A 491 10.72 13.58 -40.84
N GLU A 492 11.35 13.12 -39.77
CA GLU A 492 10.82 13.41 -38.43
C GLU A 492 11.91 14.13 -37.64
N SER A 493 11.82 15.46 -37.63
CA SER A 493 12.50 16.30 -36.66
C SER A 493 11.59 17.46 -36.30
N LYS A 494 11.51 17.72 -34.99
CA LYS A 494 10.80 18.77 -34.25
C LYS A 494 9.40 18.41 -33.74
N GLU A 495 9.30 18.08 -32.45
CA GLU A 495 9.00 19.07 -31.39
C GLU A 495 9.18 18.48 -29.98
N LEU A 496 10.29 18.84 -29.33
CA LEU A 496 10.49 18.84 -27.88
C LEU A 496 11.30 20.11 -27.59
N SER A 497 10.64 21.27 -27.58
CA SER A 497 11.33 22.51 -27.22
C SER A 497 11.50 22.57 -25.70
N SER A 498 12.67 22.19 -25.20
CA SER A 498 13.10 22.32 -23.80
C SER A 498 13.59 23.73 -23.44
N ALA A 499 13.23 24.75 -24.24
CA ALA A 499 13.75 26.10 -24.08
C ALA A 499 13.36 26.69 -22.70
N GLY A 500 14.31 26.72 -21.77
CA GLY A 500 14.15 27.25 -20.41
C GLY A 500 14.15 26.22 -19.27
N LYS A 501 14.17 24.91 -19.55
CA LYS A 501 14.21 23.86 -18.51
C LYS A 501 15.65 23.48 -18.13
N ILE A 502 15.83 23.05 -16.89
CA ILE A 502 17.10 22.50 -16.39
C ILE A 502 17.16 21.01 -16.76
N ILE A 503 18.29 20.51 -17.28
CA ILE A 503 18.49 19.08 -17.49
C ILE A 503 19.17 18.47 -16.25
N PRO A 504 18.48 17.58 -15.50
CA PRO A 504 19.12 16.87 -14.40
C PRO A 504 20.16 15.88 -14.92
N VAL A 505 21.33 15.86 -14.29
CA VAL A 505 22.38 14.87 -14.54
C VAL A 505 22.68 14.16 -13.23
N ILE A 506 22.26 12.91 -13.10
CA ILE A 506 22.36 12.12 -11.89
C ILE A 506 23.55 11.16 -12.00
N MET A 507 24.56 11.33 -11.16
CA MET A 507 25.74 10.46 -11.09
C MET A 507 25.47 9.28 -10.14
N ALA A 508 25.46 8.07 -10.70
CA ALA A 508 25.10 6.82 -10.01
C ALA A 508 26.08 5.67 -10.22
N GLY A 509 27.32 5.95 -10.65
CA GLY A 509 28.37 4.94 -10.91
C GLY A 509 29.19 4.49 -9.69
N GLY A 510 29.00 5.11 -8.51
CA GLY A 510 29.76 4.81 -7.30
C GLY A 510 29.47 3.42 -6.73
N LYS A 511 30.49 2.68 -6.27
CA LYS A 511 30.32 1.35 -5.64
C LYS A 511 29.97 1.39 -4.15
N GLY A 512 30.31 2.48 -3.45
CA GLY A 512 29.87 2.81 -2.08
C GLY A 512 29.89 1.70 -1.02
N THR A 513 31.04 1.21 -0.54
CA THR A 513 31.13 0.05 0.38
C THR A 513 31.07 0.34 1.89
N ARG A 514 30.79 1.59 2.30
CA ARG A 514 30.88 1.99 3.72
C ARG A 514 29.67 1.57 4.58
N LEU A 515 28.57 1.17 3.93
CA LEU A 515 27.35 0.66 4.58
C LEU A 515 27.25 -0.88 4.45
N TRP A 516 28.38 -1.56 4.62
CA TRP A 516 28.42 -3.02 4.72
C TRP A 516 27.70 -3.47 6.02
N PRO A 517 26.88 -4.55 6.02
CA PRO A 517 26.83 -5.63 5.03
C PRO A 517 25.81 -5.47 3.91
N LEU A 518 24.95 -4.45 3.97
CA LEU A 518 23.94 -4.21 2.95
C LEU A 518 24.57 -3.71 1.64
N SER A 519 25.48 -2.73 1.72
CA SER A 519 26.17 -2.22 0.55
C SER A 519 27.44 -3.01 0.23
N ARG A 520 27.58 -3.42 -1.03
CA ARG A 520 28.71 -4.19 -1.57
C ARG A 520 29.06 -3.71 -2.97
N SER A 521 30.19 -4.16 -3.52
CA SER A 521 30.62 -3.75 -4.86
C SER A 521 29.57 -3.96 -5.96
N SER A 522 28.72 -4.98 -5.84
CA SER A 522 27.64 -5.32 -6.78
C SER A 522 26.24 -4.80 -6.39
N ALA A 523 26.08 -4.24 -5.18
CA ALA A 523 24.85 -3.61 -4.71
C ALA A 523 25.23 -2.31 -4.01
N PRO A 524 25.39 -1.21 -4.76
CA PRO A 524 25.91 0.02 -4.20
C PRO A 524 24.79 0.77 -3.46
N LYS A 525 25.18 1.53 -2.44
CA LYS A 525 24.26 2.20 -1.50
C LYS A 525 23.12 2.98 -2.16
N GLN A 526 23.35 3.66 -3.29
CA GLN A 526 22.34 4.49 -3.92
C GLN A 526 21.12 3.72 -4.42
N PHE A 527 21.27 2.42 -4.71
CA PHE A 527 20.19 1.56 -5.17
C PHE A 527 19.60 0.70 -4.04
N ILE A 528 20.00 0.92 -2.79
CA ILE A 528 19.53 0.19 -1.61
C ILE A 528 18.58 1.08 -0.81
N GLN A 529 17.49 0.48 -0.34
CA GLN A 529 16.56 1.10 0.61
C GLN A 529 17.10 0.91 2.04
N PHE A 530 17.43 2.02 2.71
CA PHE A 530 17.92 2.00 4.11
C PHE A 530 16.84 2.45 5.09
N VAL A 531 16.17 3.57 4.80
CA VAL A 531 15.11 4.18 5.63
C VAL A 531 14.01 4.65 4.68
N GLY A 532 12.74 4.55 5.09
CA GLY A 532 11.60 4.93 4.25
C GLY A 532 11.25 3.89 3.18
N ASP A 533 10.53 4.30 2.14
CA ASP A 533 9.99 3.46 1.05
C ASP A 533 10.78 3.54 -0.27
N ARG A 534 11.84 4.35 -0.34
CA ARG A 534 12.62 4.64 -1.56
C ARG A 534 14.11 4.44 -1.35
N THR A 535 14.83 4.16 -2.44
CA THR A 535 16.30 4.26 -2.49
C THR A 535 16.75 5.72 -2.59
N LEU A 536 18.02 6.01 -2.30
CA LEU A 536 18.58 7.37 -2.49
C LEU A 536 18.53 7.83 -3.96
N PHE A 537 18.72 6.88 -4.88
CA PHE A 537 18.59 7.14 -6.31
C PHE A 537 17.14 7.50 -6.69
N GLN A 538 16.15 6.74 -6.18
CA GLN A 538 14.73 7.04 -6.39
C GLN A 538 14.32 8.38 -5.77
N ALA A 539 14.81 8.69 -4.57
CA ALA A 539 14.58 9.99 -3.94
C ALA A 539 15.17 11.13 -4.78
N THR A 540 16.35 10.94 -5.37
CA THR A 540 16.98 11.92 -6.27
C THR A 540 16.20 12.09 -7.57
N LEU A 541 15.69 11.01 -8.17
CA LEU A 541 14.82 11.08 -9.36
C LEU A 541 13.51 11.81 -9.06
N ALA A 542 12.85 11.48 -7.95
CA ALA A 542 11.60 12.13 -7.54
C ALA A 542 11.78 13.64 -7.31
N ARG A 543 12.94 14.05 -6.75
CA ARG A 543 13.29 15.46 -6.52
C ARG A 543 13.40 16.29 -7.80
N VAL A 544 13.63 15.65 -8.94
CA VAL A 544 13.77 16.31 -10.26
C VAL A 544 12.67 15.89 -11.25
N ALA A 545 11.54 15.38 -10.75
CA ALA A 545 10.44 14.88 -11.57
C ALA A 545 9.46 15.98 -12.03
N ASP A 546 9.56 17.20 -11.49
CA ASP A 546 8.71 18.32 -11.91
C ASP A 546 9.03 18.75 -13.35
N GLU A 547 8.15 18.38 -14.27
CA GLU A 547 8.32 18.65 -15.70
C GLU A 547 8.23 20.15 -16.04
N GLU A 548 7.73 21.03 -15.15
CA GLU A 548 7.74 22.48 -15.40
C GLU A 548 9.15 23.05 -15.24
N ILE A 549 9.93 22.51 -14.30
CA ILE A 549 11.29 22.96 -13.97
C ILE A 549 12.34 22.18 -14.78
N TYR A 550 12.13 20.86 -14.90
CA TYR A 550 13.14 19.93 -15.37
C TYR A 550 12.77 19.28 -16.71
N GLY A 551 13.80 19.04 -17.53
CA GLY A 551 13.73 18.10 -18.63
C GLY A 551 14.00 16.66 -18.17
N PRO A 552 13.89 15.66 -19.07
CA PRO A 552 14.14 14.26 -18.75
C PRO A 552 15.54 14.05 -18.14
N PRO A 553 15.68 13.40 -16.97
CA PRO A 553 16.97 13.19 -16.32
C PRO A 553 17.92 12.34 -17.14
N LEU A 554 19.19 12.75 -17.24
CA LEU A 554 20.29 11.92 -17.71
C LEU A 554 20.93 11.22 -16.53
N VAL A 555 21.08 9.91 -16.61
CA VAL A 555 21.75 9.11 -15.56
C VAL A 555 23.12 8.69 -16.06
N ILE A 556 24.16 8.92 -15.28
CA ILE A 556 25.51 8.42 -15.55
C ILE A 556 25.81 7.29 -14.59
N THR A 557 26.13 6.11 -15.11
CA THR A 557 26.48 4.95 -14.28
C THR A 557 27.47 4.05 -15.01
N ASN A 558 27.86 2.93 -14.39
CA ASN A 558 28.70 1.93 -15.05
C ASN A 558 27.85 0.79 -15.65
N GLU A 559 28.51 -0.08 -16.41
CA GLU A 559 27.87 -1.22 -17.06
C GLU A 559 27.06 -2.09 -16.09
N ASP A 560 27.60 -2.36 -14.90
CA ASP A 560 27.01 -3.29 -13.92
C ASP A 560 25.68 -2.79 -13.35
N PHE A 561 25.49 -1.47 -13.27
CA PHE A 561 24.33 -0.85 -12.63
C PHE A 561 23.27 -0.32 -13.60
N ARG A 562 23.48 -0.46 -14.91
CA ARG A 562 22.59 0.09 -15.95
C ARG A 562 21.12 -0.33 -15.78
N PHE A 563 20.87 -1.59 -15.42
CA PHE A 563 19.52 -2.12 -15.25
C PHE A 563 18.90 -1.68 -13.92
N LEU A 564 19.69 -1.54 -12.85
CA LEU A 564 19.21 -0.97 -11.58
C LEU A 564 18.71 0.45 -11.77
N ALA A 565 19.48 1.28 -12.48
CA ALA A 565 19.09 2.65 -12.80
C ALA A 565 17.82 2.72 -13.66
N ALA A 566 17.72 1.90 -14.71
CA ALA A 566 16.56 1.86 -15.60
C ALA A 566 15.28 1.39 -14.88
N GLU A 567 15.35 0.30 -14.12
CA GLU A 567 14.17 -0.25 -13.42
C GLU A 567 13.69 0.66 -12.30
N GLN A 568 14.60 1.22 -11.48
CA GLN A 568 14.19 2.12 -10.39
C GLN A 568 13.57 3.43 -10.91
N ALA A 569 13.97 3.91 -12.09
CA ALA A 569 13.29 5.02 -12.75
C ALA A 569 11.88 4.62 -13.25
N ARG A 570 11.74 3.41 -13.81
CA ARG A 570 10.47 2.88 -14.29
C ARG A 570 9.45 2.63 -13.17
N GLU A 571 9.90 2.17 -12.00
CA GLU A 571 9.05 2.00 -10.81
C GLU A 571 8.39 3.32 -10.36
N LEU A 572 9.06 4.45 -10.60
CA LEU A 572 8.51 5.79 -10.33
C LEU A 572 7.71 6.37 -11.50
N GLY A 573 7.64 5.68 -12.65
CA GLY A 573 7.05 6.21 -13.87
C GLY A 573 7.83 7.36 -14.51
N ILE A 574 9.10 7.56 -14.14
CA ILE A 574 9.93 8.68 -14.62
C ILE A 574 10.64 8.29 -15.91
N LYS A 575 10.43 9.07 -16.98
CA LYS A 575 11.10 8.89 -18.27
C LYS A 575 12.49 9.53 -18.26
N LEU A 576 13.53 8.73 -18.50
CA LEU A 576 14.91 9.22 -18.58
C LEU A 576 15.23 9.80 -19.97
N GLY A 577 16.13 10.77 -20.02
CA GLY A 577 16.71 11.31 -21.26
C GLY A 577 17.82 10.42 -21.85
N GLY A 578 18.25 9.41 -21.10
CA GLY A 578 19.28 8.45 -21.47
C GLY A 578 20.13 8.01 -20.27
N ILE A 579 20.73 6.83 -20.37
CA ILE A 579 21.66 6.27 -19.39
C ILE A 579 23.05 6.20 -20.02
N LEU A 580 23.94 7.11 -19.62
CA LEU A 580 25.34 7.16 -20.02
C LEU A 580 26.14 6.12 -19.24
N LEU A 581 26.83 5.24 -19.96
CA LEU A 581 27.60 4.14 -19.38
C LEU A 581 29.09 4.42 -19.44
N GLU A 582 29.69 4.59 -18.26
CA GLU A 582 31.14 4.72 -18.07
C GLU A 582 31.81 3.34 -18.19
N PRO A 583 32.72 3.14 -19.17
CA PRO A 583 33.40 1.87 -19.37
C PRO A 583 34.50 1.60 -18.32
N VAL A 584 35.01 2.66 -17.69
CA VAL A 584 36.01 2.61 -16.62
C VAL A 584 35.83 3.81 -15.69
N ALA A 585 36.10 3.65 -14.39
CA ALA A 585 36.01 4.76 -13.45
C ALA A 585 37.12 5.80 -13.70
N ARG A 586 36.73 7.08 -13.82
CA ARG A 586 37.63 8.25 -14.01
C ARG A 586 37.25 9.45 -13.14
N ASN A 587 36.66 9.20 -11.97
CA ASN A 587 36.19 10.22 -11.03
C ASN A 587 35.17 11.18 -11.70
N THR A 588 34.84 12.31 -11.09
CA THR A 588 33.66 13.10 -11.50
C THR A 588 33.87 14.02 -12.70
N ALA A 589 35.10 14.46 -13.03
CA ALA A 589 35.32 15.42 -14.10
C ALA A 589 34.93 14.87 -15.49
N ALA A 590 35.32 13.62 -15.78
CA ALA A 590 35.02 12.96 -17.05
C ALA A 590 33.51 12.77 -17.26
N ALA A 591 32.80 12.33 -16.23
CA ALA A 591 31.34 12.16 -16.24
C ALA A 591 30.63 13.50 -16.51
N VAL A 592 31.02 14.57 -15.81
CA VAL A 592 30.46 15.93 -16.01
C VAL A 592 30.75 16.45 -17.42
N ALA A 593 31.95 16.21 -17.95
CA ALA A 593 32.34 16.62 -19.30
C ALA A 593 31.47 15.97 -20.38
N VAL A 594 31.30 14.64 -20.30
CA VAL A 594 30.49 13.89 -21.27
C VAL A 594 29.03 14.31 -21.22
N ALA A 595 28.46 14.46 -20.01
CA ALA A 595 27.08 14.91 -19.88
C ALA A 595 26.88 16.34 -20.39
N SER A 596 27.83 17.24 -20.12
CA SER A 596 27.78 18.61 -20.65
C SER A 596 27.84 18.61 -22.18
N ALA A 597 28.73 17.81 -22.78
CA ALA A 597 28.82 17.68 -24.23
C ALA A 597 27.52 17.11 -24.84
N LEU A 598 26.98 16.04 -24.25
CA LEU A 598 25.73 15.42 -24.73
C LEU A 598 24.53 16.37 -24.63
N VAL A 599 24.40 17.09 -23.50
CA VAL A 599 23.32 18.08 -23.31
C VAL A 599 23.46 19.23 -24.28
N SER A 600 24.69 19.72 -24.50
CA SER A 600 25.00 20.74 -25.49
C SER A 600 24.57 20.30 -26.89
N ASP A 601 24.92 19.08 -27.30
CA ASP A 601 24.62 18.55 -28.63
C ASP A 601 23.12 18.31 -28.85
N ARG A 602 22.38 17.86 -27.81
CA ARG A 602 20.95 17.52 -27.91
C ARG A 602 20.01 18.70 -27.72
N TYR A 603 20.32 19.58 -26.77
CA TYR A 603 19.39 20.62 -26.30
C TYR A 603 19.89 22.04 -26.56
N GLY A 604 21.15 22.20 -26.96
CA GLY A 604 21.78 23.47 -27.28
C GLY A 604 22.82 23.90 -26.24
N GLU A 605 23.79 24.70 -26.70
CA GLU A 605 24.99 25.10 -25.94
C GLU A 605 24.69 25.84 -24.64
N ASP A 606 23.62 26.63 -24.61
CA ASP A 606 23.24 27.47 -23.46
C ASP A 606 22.34 26.75 -22.43
N THR A 607 22.07 25.45 -22.63
CA THR A 607 21.21 24.66 -21.74
C THR A 607 21.84 24.55 -20.36
N VAL A 608 21.03 24.74 -19.32
CA VAL A 608 21.47 24.61 -17.93
C VAL A 608 21.37 23.16 -17.47
N LEU A 609 22.45 22.65 -16.89
CA LEU A 609 22.52 21.35 -16.26
C LEU A 609 22.44 21.51 -14.74
N GLN A 610 21.82 20.54 -14.07
CA GLN A 610 21.98 20.34 -12.63
C GLN A 610 22.61 18.96 -12.37
N VAL A 611 23.87 18.95 -11.96
CA VAL A 611 24.61 17.74 -11.61
C VAL A 611 24.31 17.37 -10.16
N LEU A 612 23.86 16.13 -9.95
CA LEU A 612 23.40 15.58 -8.68
C LEU A 612 24.14 14.28 -8.39
N ALA A 613 24.58 14.09 -7.15
CA ALA A 613 24.97 12.78 -6.67
C ALA A 613 23.72 11.98 -6.27
N SER A 614 23.70 10.70 -6.61
CA SER A 614 22.58 9.79 -6.33
C SER A 614 22.52 9.29 -4.88
N ASP A 615 23.52 9.62 -4.05
CA ASP A 615 23.70 9.09 -2.71
C ASP A 615 23.57 10.15 -1.59
N HIS A 616 23.05 11.34 -1.94
CA HIS A 616 22.69 12.36 -0.98
C HIS A 616 21.24 12.20 -0.52
N ASP A 617 21.03 12.29 0.79
CA ASP A 617 19.72 12.51 1.36
C ASP A 617 19.46 14.02 1.46
N ILE A 618 18.35 14.47 0.86
CA ILE A 618 17.99 15.88 0.75
C ILE A 618 16.49 16.03 0.88
N VAL A 619 16.07 16.86 1.83
CA VAL A 619 14.66 17.28 1.95
C VAL A 619 14.38 18.36 0.90
N ALA A 620 13.54 18.03 -0.08
CA ALA A 620 13.16 18.92 -1.18
C ALA A 620 11.96 19.81 -0.80
N ASP A 621 12.15 20.68 0.19
CA ASP A 621 11.14 21.66 0.61
C ASP A 621 11.19 22.95 -0.24
N GLN A 622 10.39 23.96 0.13
CA GLN A 622 10.39 25.25 -0.55
C GLN A 622 11.78 25.92 -0.56
N GLY A 623 12.55 25.77 0.52
CA GLY A 623 13.90 26.34 0.63
C GLY A 623 14.90 25.70 -0.35
N TYR A 624 14.76 24.41 -0.61
CA TYR A 624 15.49 23.73 -1.68
C TYR A 624 15.17 24.34 -3.04
N PHE A 625 13.88 24.42 -3.42
CA PHE A 625 13.49 24.93 -4.74
C PHE A 625 13.81 26.42 -4.94
N ASP A 626 13.75 27.23 -3.88
CA ASP A 626 14.18 28.62 -3.94
C ASP A 626 15.70 28.74 -4.14
N SER A 627 16.48 27.86 -3.52
CA SER A 627 17.92 27.75 -3.78
C SER A 627 18.20 27.35 -5.23
N ILE A 628 17.41 26.42 -5.80
CA ILE A 628 17.52 26.02 -7.23
C ILE A 628 17.22 27.21 -8.15
N LYS A 629 16.19 28.02 -7.87
CA LYS A 629 15.87 29.22 -8.67
C LYS A 629 17.03 30.22 -8.67
N VAL A 630 17.62 30.49 -7.50
CA VAL A 630 18.81 31.35 -7.38
C VAL A 630 19.98 30.77 -8.18
N ALA A 631 20.22 29.47 -8.06
CA ALA A 631 21.30 28.80 -8.78
C ALA A 631 21.09 28.85 -10.30
N HIS A 632 19.87 28.62 -10.77
CA HIS A 632 19.51 28.69 -12.18
C HIS A 632 19.74 30.10 -12.75
N GLN A 633 19.24 31.14 -12.09
CA GLN A 633 19.45 32.53 -12.51
C GLN A 633 20.94 32.91 -12.51
N THR A 634 21.69 32.44 -11.52
CA THR A 634 23.13 32.69 -11.42
C THR A 634 23.90 31.95 -12.53
N ALA A 635 23.51 30.71 -12.87
CA ALA A 635 24.11 29.93 -13.95
C ALA A 635 23.91 30.60 -15.32
N LEU A 636 22.72 31.17 -15.58
CA LEU A 636 22.43 31.94 -16.79
C LEU A 636 23.31 33.20 -16.95
N SER A 637 24.01 33.64 -15.90
CA SER A 637 25.00 34.72 -15.97
C SER A 637 26.42 34.23 -16.30
N GLY A 638 26.58 32.97 -16.71
CA GLY A 638 27.87 32.35 -17.05
C GLY A 638 28.68 31.88 -15.82
N LYS A 639 28.03 31.61 -14.69
CA LYS A 639 28.69 31.14 -13.47
C LYS A 639 28.57 29.62 -13.30
N LEU A 640 29.58 29.04 -12.66
CA LEU A 640 29.56 27.65 -12.19
C LEU A 640 29.08 27.63 -10.74
N VAL A 641 27.83 27.27 -10.52
CA VAL A 641 27.17 27.42 -9.22
C VAL A 641 27.25 26.11 -8.44
N THR A 642 27.61 26.18 -7.15
CA THR A 642 27.45 25.09 -6.18
C THR A 642 26.62 25.55 -4.98
N PHE A 643 26.20 24.62 -4.13
CA PHE A 643 25.47 24.90 -2.89
C PHE A 643 26.37 24.71 -1.68
N GLY A 644 26.37 25.71 -0.82
CA GLY A 644 27.16 25.77 0.40
C GLY A 644 26.33 25.42 1.63
N ILE A 645 26.71 24.36 2.34
CA ILE A 645 26.06 23.90 3.57
C ILE A 645 26.83 24.40 4.79
N LYS A 646 26.11 24.83 5.84
CA LYS A 646 26.75 25.33 7.06
C LYS A 646 27.57 24.21 7.75
N PRO A 647 28.89 24.39 7.97
CA PRO A 647 29.71 23.41 8.66
C PRO A 647 29.32 23.29 10.13
N THR A 648 29.21 22.07 10.62
CA THR A 648 28.94 21.79 12.05
C THR A 648 30.13 21.15 12.77
N GLU A 649 31.13 20.67 12.02
CA GLU A 649 32.33 20.00 12.54
C GLU A 649 33.51 20.15 11.56
N PRO A 650 34.76 19.88 11.96
CA PRO A 650 35.92 19.93 11.05
C PRO A 650 36.01 18.67 10.16
N ALA A 651 35.01 18.46 9.31
CA ALA A 651 34.96 17.33 8.39
C ALA A 651 36.10 17.38 7.36
N THR A 652 36.86 16.30 7.20
CA THR A 652 37.95 16.19 6.20
C THR A 652 37.51 15.54 4.89
N GLY A 653 36.26 15.09 4.83
CA GLY A 653 35.67 14.42 3.66
C GLY A 653 35.03 15.38 2.66
N TYR A 654 34.84 16.65 3.02
CA TYR A 654 34.13 17.66 2.23
C TYR A 654 35.06 18.78 1.77
N GLY A 655 34.72 19.42 0.66
CA GLY A 655 35.33 20.69 0.24
C GLY A 655 34.82 21.86 1.07
N TYR A 656 35.65 22.87 1.29
CA TYR A 656 35.31 24.12 1.98
C TYR A 656 35.35 25.29 1.00
N ILE A 657 34.34 26.13 1.06
CA ILE A 657 34.16 27.30 0.20
C ILE A 657 34.18 28.54 1.08
N GLU A 658 35.16 29.41 0.86
CA GLU A 658 35.21 30.73 1.48
C GLU A 658 34.24 31.67 0.75
N ILE A 659 33.26 32.19 1.46
CA ILE A 659 32.22 33.06 0.90
C ILE A 659 32.84 34.42 0.54
N GLY A 660 32.68 34.84 -0.72
CA GLY A 660 33.09 36.14 -1.22
C GLY A 660 31.96 37.15 -1.30
N GLU A 661 32.12 38.15 -2.17
CA GLU A 661 31.13 39.21 -2.40
C GLU A 661 29.79 38.64 -2.90
N GLN A 662 28.68 39.22 -2.44
CA GLN A 662 27.34 38.89 -2.90
C GLN A 662 27.13 39.36 -4.35
N LEU A 663 26.51 38.50 -5.16
CA LEU A 663 26.10 38.76 -6.53
C LEU A 663 24.65 39.27 -6.56
N GLY A 664 24.24 39.91 -7.67
CA GLY A 664 22.89 40.46 -7.84
C GLY A 664 21.75 39.42 -7.82
N THR A 665 22.08 38.14 -7.84
CA THR A 665 21.14 37.00 -7.81
C THR A 665 20.95 36.40 -6.41
N ASN A 666 21.53 36.98 -5.36
CA ASN A 666 21.63 36.44 -3.99
C ASN A 666 22.60 35.25 -3.80
N ALA A 667 23.25 34.77 -4.85
CA ALA A 667 24.45 33.93 -4.70
C ALA A 667 25.66 34.77 -4.27
N CYS A 668 26.74 34.14 -3.83
CA CYS A 668 28.02 34.79 -3.53
C CYS A 668 29.11 34.29 -4.48
N LYS A 669 30.13 35.11 -4.76
CA LYS A 669 31.35 34.64 -5.41
C LYS A 669 32.05 33.62 -4.50
N VAL A 670 32.72 32.63 -5.09
CA VAL A 670 33.67 31.80 -4.36
C VAL A 670 34.99 32.57 -4.28
N LYS A 671 35.39 32.98 -3.06
CA LYS A 671 36.69 33.65 -2.86
C LYS A 671 37.83 32.64 -2.90
N ARG A 672 37.60 31.48 -2.31
CA ARG A 672 38.55 30.36 -2.27
C ARG A 672 37.79 29.04 -2.12
N PHE A 673 38.24 28.03 -2.84
CA PHE A 673 37.76 26.66 -2.71
C PHE A 673 38.92 25.77 -2.24
N VAL A 674 38.68 24.91 -1.26
CA VAL A 674 39.68 23.96 -0.76
C VAL A 674 39.04 22.58 -0.64
N GLU A 675 39.41 21.65 -1.51
CA GLU A 675 38.88 20.29 -1.52
C GLU A 675 39.57 19.40 -0.48
N LYS A 676 38.77 18.81 0.43
CA LYS A 676 39.21 17.81 1.43
C LYS A 676 40.46 18.23 2.23
N PRO A 677 40.39 19.34 2.99
CA PRO A 677 41.52 19.81 3.79
C PRO A 677 41.90 18.83 4.90
N ALA A 678 43.15 18.91 5.37
CA ALA A 678 43.58 18.20 6.56
C ALA A 678 42.79 18.69 7.79
N ARG A 679 42.64 17.84 8.82
CA ARG A 679 41.80 18.13 10.00
C ARG A 679 42.12 19.46 10.68
N GLN A 680 43.41 19.81 10.76
CA GLN A 680 43.86 21.06 11.37
C GLN A 680 43.43 22.29 10.57
N ASP A 681 43.46 22.21 9.24
CA ASP A 681 43.02 23.26 8.34
C ASP A 681 41.49 23.39 8.37
N ALA A 682 40.77 22.26 8.37
CA ALA A 682 39.32 22.21 8.52
C ALA A 682 38.86 22.87 9.83
N GLN A 683 39.54 22.58 10.95
CA GLN A 683 39.28 23.23 12.23
C GLN A 683 39.53 24.74 12.17
N SER A 684 40.65 25.14 11.56
CA SER A 684 40.98 26.56 11.42
C SER A 684 39.95 27.32 10.58
N MET A 685 39.41 26.70 9.52
CA MET A 685 38.34 27.26 8.69
C MET A 685 37.02 27.37 9.46
N LEU A 686 36.68 26.35 10.25
CA LEU A 686 35.49 26.36 11.11
C LEU A 686 35.57 27.48 12.16
N ASP A 687 36.72 27.63 12.81
CA ASP A 687 36.96 28.63 13.86
C ASP A 687 36.97 30.06 13.29
N HIS A 688 37.49 30.24 12.07
CA HIS A 688 37.50 31.55 11.40
C HIS A 688 36.10 32.02 10.99
N GLY A 689 35.19 31.07 10.68
CA GLY A 689 33.88 31.37 10.12
C GLY A 689 33.95 31.86 8.66
N GLY A 690 32.79 32.07 8.02
CA GLY A 690 32.71 32.49 6.62
C GLY A 690 32.99 31.39 5.59
N PHE A 691 33.09 30.13 6.04
CA PHE A 691 33.20 28.96 5.18
C PHE A 691 31.92 28.14 5.17
N VAL A 692 31.65 27.50 4.04
CA VAL A 692 30.58 26.51 3.85
C VAL A 692 31.11 25.22 3.23
N TRP A 693 30.50 24.08 3.53
CA TRP A 693 30.82 22.82 2.88
C TRP A 693 30.26 22.80 1.46
N ASN A 694 31.05 22.28 0.52
CA ASN A 694 30.59 21.96 -0.83
C ASN A 694 29.63 20.78 -0.79
N SER A 695 28.38 20.99 -1.22
CA SER A 695 27.37 19.93 -1.31
C SER A 695 27.63 18.91 -2.42
N GLY A 696 28.53 19.20 -3.37
CA GLY A 696 28.75 18.37 -4.56
C GLY A 696 27.63 18.44 -5.60
N ILE A 697 26.67 19.35 -5.44
CA ILE A 697 25.62 19.65 -6.43
C ILE A 697 26.06 20.87 -7.23
N PHE A 698 26.01 20.78 -8.55
CA PHE A 698 26.46 21.86 -9.44
C PHE A 698 25.36 22.28 -10.41
N VAL A 699 25.27 23.57 -10.70
CA VAL A 699 24.36 24.14 -11.71
C VAL A 699 25.13 25.09 -12.62
N PHE A 700 25.10 24.85 -13.93
CA PHE A 700 25.84 25.64 -14.91
C PHE A 700 25.29 25.44 -16.32
N GLN A 701 25.61 26.35 -17.24
CA GLN A 701 25.37 26.15 -18.67
C GLN A 701 26.39 25.17 -19.27
N ALA A 702 25.94 24.33 -20.20
CA ALA A 702 26.75 23.28 -20.82
C ALA A 702 28.04 23.84 -21.43
N ASN A 703 27.93 24.89 -22.25
CA ASN A 703 29.06 25.57 -22.88
C ASN A 703 30.05 26.17 -21.88
N GLN A 704 29.56 26.75 -20.79
CA GLN A 704 30.41 27.38 -19.78
C GLN A 704 31.29 26.35 -19.08
N MET A 705 30.74 25.18 -18.73
CA MET A 705 31.53 24.08 -18.16
C MET A 705 32.54 23.54 -19.16
N LEU A 706 32.14 23.29 -20.40
CA LEU A 706 33.03 22.79 -21.45
C LEU A 706 34.18 23.78 -21.75
N SER A 707 33.91 25.08 -21.75
CA SER A 707 34.91 26.14 -21.93
C SER A 707 35.94 26.17 -20.78
N GLU A 708 35.46 26.08 -19.54
CA GLU A 708 36.33 26.02 -18.35
C GLU A 708 37.17 24.73 -18.35
N MET A 709 36.59 23.59 -18.78
CA MET A 709 37.32 22.34 -18.94
C MET A 709 38.37 22.41 -20.05
N ALA A 710 38.07 23.00 -21.21
CA ALA A 710 39.07 23.21 -22.27
C ALA A 710 40.26 24.05 -21.79
N LYS A 711 40.03 24.99 -20.87
CA LYS A 711 41.08 25.85 -20.30
C LYS A 711 41.91 25.16 -19.20
N PHE A 712 41.26 24.49 -18.25
CA PHE A 712 41.93 24.00 -17.03
C PHE A 712 42.17 22.49 -17.00
N ALA A 713 41.47 21.73 -17.84
CA ALA A 713 41.55 20.28 -17.94
C ALA A 713 41.33 19.78 -19.40
N PRO A 714 42.10 20.27 -20.40
CA PRO A 714 41.88 19.95 -21.81
C PRO A 714 41.95 18.45 -22.14
N GLY A 715 42.71 17.67 -21.35
CA GLY A 715 42.75 16.21 -21.50
C GLY A 715 41.41 15.54 -21.17
N VAL A 716 40.66 16.05 -20.19
CA VAL A 716 39.33 15.54 -19.83
C VAL A 716 38.32 15.88 -20.92
N GLU A 717 38.33 17.13 -21.40
CA GLU A 717 37.40 17.62 -22.41
C GLU A 717 37.55 16.88 -23.74
N ASN A 718 38.78 16.74 -24.25
CA ASN A 718 39.06 16.05 -25.50
C ASN A 718 38.67 14.56 -25.42
N ALA A 719 39.01 13.88 -24.32
CA ALA A 719 38.66 12.48 -24.11
C ALA A 719 37.14 12.29 -24.06
N ALA A 720 36.43 13.15 -23.33
CA ALA A 720 34.97 13.12 -23.22
C ALA A 720 34.27 13.31 -24.57
N ARG A 721 34.67 14.32 -25.36
CA ARG A 721 34.11 14.54 -26.71
C ARG A 721 34.40 13.39 -27.65
N THR A 722 35.63 12.88 -27.65
CA THR A 722 36.02 11.77 -28.52
C THR A 722 35.22 10.52 -28.16
N ALA A 723 35.14 10.17 -26.87
CA ALA A 723 34.41 9.02 -26.38
C ALA A 723 32.90 9.10 -26.70
N LEU A 724 32.33 10.30 -26.62
CA LEU A 724 30.93 10.53 -26.98
C LEU A 724 30.70 10.45 -28.50
N SER A 725 31.61 10.98 -29.32
CA SER A 725 31.49 10.93 -30.78
C SER A 725 31.56 9.53 -31.36
N LEU A 726 32.25 8.62 -30.66
CA LEU A 726 32.40 7.21 -30.98
C LEU A 726 31.40 6.32 -30.22
N ALA A 727 30.50 6.93 -29.43
CA ALA A 727 29.57 6.17 -28.60
C ALA A 727 28.56 5.38 -29.44
N ALA A 728 28.23 4.19 -28.96
CA ALA A 728 27.12 3.40 -29.48
C ALA A 728 25.88 3.63 -28.61
N SER A 729 24.69 3.64 -29.22
CA SER A 729 23.42 3.72 -28.48
C SER A 729 22.58 2.47 -28.72
N ASP A 730 22.08 1.86 -27.65
CA ASP A 730 21.19 0.71 -27.66
C ASP A 730 20.06 0.89 -26.63
N LEU A 731 18.81 0.93 -27.11
CA LEU A 731 17.64 1.23 -26.28
C LEU A 731 17.81 2.56 -25.53
N ASP A 732 17.80 2.54 -24.20
CA ASP A 732 17.97 3.72 -23.33
C ASP A 732 19.45 3.98 -22.98
N PHE A 733 20.38 3.14 -23.43
CA PHE A 733 21.79 3.19 -23.06
C PHE A 733 22.66 3.90 -24.10
N ILE A 734 23.65 4.65 -23.60
CA ILE A 734 24.68 5.31 -24.40
C ILE A 734 26.04 4.81 -23.89
N ARG A 735 26.68 3.97 -24.69
CA ARG A 735 27.95 3.32 -24.37
C ARG A 735 29.10 4.13 -24.94
N LEU A 736 29.86 4.75 -24.05
CA LEU A 736 31.03 5.53 -24.44
C LEU A 736 32.13 4.63 -24.96
N ASP A 737 32.90 5.11 -25.92
CA ASP A 737 34.08 4.38 -26.38
C ASP A 737 35.09 4.20 -25.24
N ALA A 738 35.49 2.95 -25.02
CA ALA A 738 36.28 2.57 -23.86
C ALA A 738 37.70 3.12 -23.90
N GLU A 739 38.36 3.11 -25.06
CA GLU A 739 39.74 3.56 -25.19
C GLU A 739 39.83 5.08 -25.07
N ALA A 740 38.95 5.81 -25.76
CA ALA A 740 38.89 7.26 -25.69
C ALA A 740 38.53 7.76 -24.28
N PHE A 741 37.55 7.14 -23.62
CA PHE A 741 37.17 7.53 -22.25
C PHE A 741 38.29 7.22 -21.24
N ALA A 742 38.96 6.07 -21.38
CA ALA A 742 40.07 5.68 -20.51
C ALA A 742 41.28 6.62 -20.58
N ALA A 743 41.45 7.35 -21.70
CA ALA A 743 42.48 8.37 -21.86
C ALA A 743 42.23 9.64 -21.01
N SER A 744 41.01 9.83 -20.50
CA SER A 744 40.70 10.93 -19.60
C SER A 744 41.48 10.82 -18.29
N PRO A 745 42.07 11.92 -17.77
CA PRO A 745 42.65 11.95 -16.43
C PRO A 745 41.65 11.54 -15.34
N ASP A 746 42.10 10.73 -14.38
CA ASP A 746 41.31 10.33 -13.20
C ASP A 746 41.31 11.44 -12.13
N ILE A 747 40.42 12.43 -12.27
CA ILE A 747 40.39 13.64 -11.45
C ILE A 747 38.95 14.10 -11.16
N SER A 748 38.68 14.62 -9.95
CA SER A 748 37.37 15.18 -9.63
C SER A 748 37.15 16.55 -10.28
N VAL A 749 35.89 16.91 -10.51
CA VAL A 749 35.51 18.25 -11.02
C VAL A 749 35.99 19.37 -10.09
N ASP A 750 36.08 19.11 -8.78
CA ASP A 750 36.54 20.07 -7.79
C ASP A 750 38.00 20.48 -8.03
N TYR A 751 38.92 19.51 -8.17
CA TYR A 751 40.33 19.76 -8.48
C TYR A 751 40.55 20.19 -9.93
N ALA A 752 39.77 19.66 -10.87
CA ALA A 752 39.90 19.97 -12.28
C ALA A 752 39.52 21.43 -12.57
N ILE A 753 38.42 21.90 -11.96
CA ILE A 753 37.75 23.16 -12.31
C ILE A 753 37.53 24.05 -11.10
N MET A 754 36.82 23.60 -10.07
CA MET A 754 36.29 24.50 -9.01
C MET A 754 37.38 25.20 -8.19
N GLU A 755 38.53 24.55 -7.94
CA GLU A 755 39.68 25.19 -7.27
C GLU A 755 40.41 26.22 -8.13
N LYS A 756 40.25 26.19 -9.45
CA LYS A 756 41.03 26.99 -10.40
C LYS A 756 40.23 28.11 -11.06
N THR A 757 38.92 27.92 -11.19
CA THR A 757 38.05 28.85 -11.92
C THR A 757 37.77 30.12 -11.12
N ALA A 758 37.76 31.27 -11.79
CA ALA A 758 37.27 32.53 -11.24
C ALA A 758 35.75 32.71 -11.43
N ASN A 759 35.09 31.76 -12.10
CA ASN A 759 33.66 31.82 -12.42
C ASN A 759 32.78 31.03 -11.45
N ALA A 760 33.34 30.50 -10.36
CA ALA A 760 32.58 29.81 -9.34
C ALA A 760 31.72 30.77 -8.50
N ALA A 761 30.48 30.34 -8.24
CA ALA A 761 29.55 30.98 -7.32
C ALA A 761 28.97 29.96 -6.35
N VAL A 762 28.57 30.41 -5.16
CA VAL A 762 27.98 29.57 -4.13
C VAL A 762 26.62 30.13 -3.69
N VAL A 763 25.61 29.28 -3.65
CA VAL A 763 24.35 29.57 -2.97
C VAL A 763 24.48 29.06 -1.54
N VAL A 764 24.59 29.97 -0.58
CA VAL A 764 24.59 29.60 0.85
C VAL A 764 23.18 29.15 1.20
N SER A 765 23.02 27.87 1.50
CA SER A 765 21.71 27.26 1.62
C SER A 765 21.51 26.60 2.98
N ALA A 766 20.26 26.65 3.44
CA ALA A 766 19.80 25.95 4.64
C ALA A 766 19.18 24.58 4.32
N ILE A 767 19.40 24.06 3.10
CA ILE A 767 18.94 22.72 2.70
C ILE A 767 19.42 21.69 3.73
N ALA A 768 18.48 20.89 4.24
CA ALA A 768 18.80 19.69 4.99
C ALA A 768 19.45 18.69 4.02
N TRP A 769 20.77 18.56 4.14
CA TRP A 769 21.62 17.76 3.26
C TRP A 769 22.48 16.82 4.10
N SER A 770 22.54 15.55 3.70
CA SER A 770 23.44 14.57 4.29
C SER A 770 24.01 13.64 3.22
N ASP A 771 25.33 13.51 3.16
CA ASP A 771 25.98 12.42 2.42
C ASP A 771 25.86 11.13 3.24
N LEU A 772 24.96 10.23 2.82
CA LEU A 772 24.72 8.96 3.52
C LEU A 772 25.92 8.02 3.34
N GLY A 773 26.94 8.18 4.18
CA GLY A 773 28.21 7.46 4.07
C GLY A 773 28.56 6.58 5.28
N SER A 774 27.72 6.53 6.31
CA SER A 774 27.98 5.80 7.56
C SER A 774 26.69 5.37 8.27
N TRP A 775 26.78 4.38 9.15
CA TRP A 775 25.63 3.93 9.95
C TRP A 775 25.12 4.98 10.94
N ASP A 776 25.99 5.86 11.44
CA ASP A 776 25.58 7.01 12.26
C ASP A 776 24.65 7.96 11.49
N ALA A 777 24.95 8.21 10.20
CA ALA A 777 24.07 9.02 9.36
C ALA A 777 22.69 8.34 9.16
N VAL A 778 22.66 7.02 8.98
CA VAL A 778 21.40 6.26 8.89
C VAL A 778 20.59 6.34 10.18
N TRP A 779 21.25 6.23 11.35
CA TRP A 779 20.60 6.38 12.65
C TRP A 779 20.04 7.79 12.88
N LYS A 780 20.75 8.84 12.46
CA LYS A 780 20.29 10.23 12.58
C LYS A 780 19.03 10.53 11.76
N LEU A 781 18.84 9.81 10.65
CA LEU A 781 17.69 9.96 9.75
C LEU A 781 16.48 9.11 10.15
N GLY A 782 16.68 8.02 10.90
CA GLY A 782 15.61 7.12 11.28
C GLY A 782 14.70 7.65 12.39
N ASP A 783 13.46 7.17 12.41
CA ASP A 783 12.52 7.41 13.50
C ASP A 783 13.01 6.73 14.78
N ARG A 784 13.24 7.54 15.82
CA ARG A 784 13.79 7.07 17.09
C ARG A 784 12.67 6.74 18.08
N ASP A 785 12.82 5.61 18.76
CA ASP A 785 11.96 5.26 19.89
C ASP A 785 12.27 6.13 21.14
N VAL A 786 11.54 5.90 22.22
CA VAL A 786 11.70 6.62 23.50
C VAL A 786 13.09 6.47 24.13
N SER A 787 13.85 5.44 23.75
CA SER A 787 15.23 5.18 24.23
C SER A 787 16.30 5.61 23.21
N GLY A 788 15.90 6.29 22.13
CA GLY A 788 16.80 6.77 21.09
C GLY A 788 17.23 5.70 20.08
N ASN A 789 16.61 4.53 20.06
CA ASN A 789 16.95 3.49 19.09
C ASN A 789 16.22 3.72 17.77
N VAL A 790 16.89 3.38 16.66
CA VAL A 790 16.27 3.19 15.35
C VAL A 790 16.20 1.69 15.08
N VAL A 791 14.98 1.16 14.95
CA VAL A 791 14.74 -0.27 14.76
C VAL A 791 14.02 -0.48 13.42
N LEU A 792 14.68 -1.17 12.50
CA LEU A 792 14.21 -1.38 11.12
C LEU A 792 14.15 -2.87 10.79
N GLY A 793 12.99 -3.32 10.31
CA GLY A 793 12.76 -4.71 9.92
C GLY A 793 12.62 -5.67 11.11
N ASN A 794 13.13 -6.90 10.96
CA ASN A 794 12.91 -7.99 11.92
C ASN A 794 13.83 -7.84 13.14
N ALA A 795 13.40 -7.05 14.13
CA ALA A 795 14.18 -6.84 15.35
C ALA A 795 13.32 -6.61 16.60
N THR A 796 13.84 -7.04 17.75
CA THR A 796 13.33 -6.74 19.09
C THR A 796 14.46 -6.17 19.92
N VAL A 797 14.24 -5.00 20.51
CA VAL A 797 15.17 -4.35 21.41
C VAL A 797 14.58 -4.29 22.81
N LEU A 798 15.40 -4.56 23.83
CA LEU A 798 14.98 -4.47 25.23
C LEU A 798 16.18 -4.00 26.07
N ASN A 799 15.99 -2.99 26.93
CA ASN A 799 17.09 -2.35 27.67
C ASN A 799 18.25 -1.90 26.76
N THR A 800 17.94 -1.42 25.56
CA THR A 800 18.91 -0.93 24.58
C THR A 800 18.66 0.55 24.34
N ALA A 801 19.71 1.35 24.16
CA ALA A 801 19.58 2.80 23.96
C ALA A 801 20.49 3.33 22.85
N ASN A 802 20.09 4.44 22.21
CA ASN A 802 20.89 5.16 21.21
C ASN A 802 21.54 4.27 20.13
N SER A 803 20.84 3.22 19.69
CA SER A 803 21.40 2.18 18.81
C SER A 803 20.65 2.08 17.48
N LEU A 804 21.34 1.63 16.44
CA LEU A 804 20.74 1.27 15.15
C LEU A 804 20.66 -0.25 15.05
N VAL A 805 19.45 -0.79 14.93
CA VAL A 805 19.23 -2.23 14.76
C VAL A 805 18.43 -2.43 13.48
N MET A 806 19.03 -3.09 12.49
CA MET A 806 18.43 -3.27 11.17
C MET A 806 18.59 -4.70 10.68
N SER A 807 17.49 -5.31 10.23
CA SER A 807 17.52 -6.63 9.60
C SER A 807 16.45 -6.79 8.52
N ASN A 808 16.90 -7.19 7.33
CA ASN A 808 16.03 -7.55 6.22
C ASN A 808 15.73 -9.06 6.15
N THR A 809 16.31 -9.85 7.06
CA THR A 809 16.25 -11.32 7.04
C THR A 809 15.92 -11.87 8.42
N SER A 810 16.95 -12.21 9.20
CA SER A 810 16.86 -12.88 10.49
C SER A 810 16.25 -11.97 11.55
N HIS A 811 15.53 -12.53 12.52
CA HIS A 811 15.08 -11.74 13.67
C HIS A 811 16.25 -11.41 14.60
N LEU A 812 16.57 -10.13 14.79
CA LEU A 812 17.60 -9.66 15.71
C LEU A 812 17.01 -9.39 17.09
N ALA A 813 17.52 -10.05 18.13
CA ALA A 813 17.19 -9.72 19.51
C ALA A 813 18.38 -9.00 20.17
N VAL A 814 18.22 -7.71 20.52
CA VAL A 814 19.29 -6.88 21.10
C VAL A 814 18.91 -6.47 22.52
N PHE A 815 19.69 -6.94 23.50
CA PHE A 815 19.43 -6.72 24.91
C PHE A 815 20.63 -6.07 25.62
N GLY A 816 20.39 -4.96 26.33
CA GLY A 816 21.39 -4.38 27.24
C GLY A 816 22.54 -3.61 26.57
N LEU A 817 22.41 -3.22 25.29
CA LEU A 817 23.47 -2.50 24.56
C LEU A 817 23.16 -1.01 24.40
N GLU A 818 24.20 -0.19 24.28
CA GLU A 818 24.06 1.24 24.04
C GLU A 818 25.04 1.70 22.95
N GLY A 819 24.60 2.59 22.06
CA GLY A 819 25.47 3.21 21.06
C GLY A 819 26.02 2.22 20.02
N VAL A 820 25.27 1.17 19.68
CA VAL A 820 25.70 0.12 18.73
C VAL A 820 24.94 0.19 17.41
N ALA A 821 25.60 -0.25 16.34
CA ALA A 821 24.99 -0.60 15.07
C ALA A 821 24.99 -2.13 14.92
N VAL A 822 23.82 -2.73 14.81
CA VAL A 822 23.60 -4.18 14.60
C VAL A 822 22.84 -4.35 13.29
N ILE A 823 23.53 -4.74 12.23
CA ILE A 823 23.01 -4.74 10.86
C ILE A 823 23.11 -6.14 10.25
N ALA A 824 21.99 -6.73 9.86
CA ALA A 824 21.95 -8.05 9.23
C ALA A 824 21.53 -7.99 7.76
N SER A 825 22.37 -8.59 6.89
CA SER A 825 22.02 -9.00 5.53
C SER A 825 21.68 -10.49 5.49
N GLU A 826 21.44 -11.06 4.30
CA GLU A 826 21.12 -12.46 4.09
C GLU A 826 22.23 -13.42 4.57
N ASP A 827 23.48 -13.00 4.52
CA ASP A 827 24.68 -13.83 4.69
C ASP A 827 25.71 -13.24 5.68
N ALA A 828 25.47 -12.06 6.25
CA ALA A 828 26.39 -11.42 7.19
C ALA A 828 25.66 -10.54 8.22
N VAL A 829 26.24 -10.46 9.42
CA VAL A 829 25.81 -9.53 10.48
C VAL A 829 26.99 -8.66 10.86
N TYR A 830 26.82 -7.34 10.78
CA TYR A 830 27.75 -6.35 11.32
C TYR A 830 27.31 -5.93 12.72
N VAL A 831 28.26 -5.94 13.65
CA VAL A 831 28.08 -5.38 14.99
C VAL A 831 29.26 -4.45 15.27
N GLY A 832 28.98 -3.20 15.59
CA GLY A 832 30.01 -2.21 15.91
C GLY A 832 29.46 -1.03 16.68
N ARG A 833 30.35 -0.15 17.17
CA ARG A 833 29.94 1.11 17.78
C ARG A 833 29.45 2.07 16.71
N LEU A 834 28.36 2.78 17.00
CA LEU A 834 27.76 3.73 16.07
C LEU A 834 28.73 4.89 15.75
N ASP A 835 29.44 5.41 16.76
CA ASP A 835 30.46 6.46 16.62
C ASP A 835 31.61 6.09 15.68
N ASP A 836 31.94 4.79 15.60
CA ASP A 836 33.05 4.28 14.77
C ASP A 836 32.59 3.92 13.35
N SER A 837 31.32 4.18 13.00
CA SER A 837 30.72 3.75 11.73
C SER A 837 31.39 4.33 10.48
N GLN A 838 32.09 5.47 10.58
CA GLN A 838 32.90 6.02 9.49
C GLN A 838 34.11 5.13 9.13
N HIS A 839 34.48 4.21 10.02
CA HIS A 839 35.62 3.30 9.87
C HIS A 839 35.25 1.89 9.41
N VAL A 840 34.00 1.62 9.01
CA VAL A 840 33.55 0.32 8.45
C VAL A 840 34.44 -0.13 7.29
N SER A 841 34.98 0.81 6.50
CA SER A 841 35.93 0.49 5.42
C SER A 841 37.16 -0.30 5.88
N LYS A 842 37.59 -0.18 7.15
CA LYS A 842 38.71 -0.95 7.71
C LYS A 842 38.36 -2.44 7.83
N ILE A 843 37.18 -2.77 8.35
CA ILE A 843 36.75 -4.17 8.47
C ILE A 843 36.46 -4.77 7.10
N VAL A 844 35.89 -3.99 6.17
CA VAL A 844 35.69 -4.42 4.77
C VAL A 844 37.02 -4.75 4.10
N LYS A 845 38.05 -3.91 4.24
CA LYS A 845 39.40 -4.21 3.72
C LYS A 845 40.00 -5.49 4.32
N HIS A 846 39.76 -5.73 5.60
CA HIS A 846 40.22 -6.95 6.26
C HIS A 846 39.51 -8.19 5.70
N LEU A 847 38.19 -8.15 5.55
CA LEU A 847 37.40 -9.23 4.94
C LEU A 847 37.80 -9.49 3.48
N ALA A 848 38.07 -8.42 2.71
CA ALA A 848 38.54 -8.51 1.33
C ALA A 848 39.92 -9.17 1.20
N SER A 849 40.76 -9.10 2.22
CA SER A 849 42.14 -9.64 2.17
C SER A 849 42.20 -11.17 2.27
N ALA A 850 41.15 -11.83 2.76
CA ALA A 850 41.09 -13.27 2.92
C ALA A 850 40.14 -13.90 1.90
N LYS A 851 40.63 -14.91 1.16
CA LYS A 851 39.86 -15.59 0.11
C LYS A 851 38.52 -16.17 0.59
N THR A 852 38.45 -16.59 1.86
CA THR A 852 37.23 -17.15 2.47
C THR A 852 36.14 -16.11 2.73
N THR A 853 36.50 -14.82 2.85
CA THR A 853 35.57 -13.73 3.19
C THR A 853 35.47 -12.65 2.13
N ALA A 854 36.34 -12.64 1.12
CA ALA A 854 36.36 -11.63 0.07
C ALA A 854 35.01 -11.47 -0.63
N ALA A 855 34.33 -12.59 -0.91
CA ALA A 855 33.01 -12.62 -1.53
C ALA A 855 31.96 -11.81 -0.75
N LEU A 856 32.04 -11.74 0.59
CA LEU A 856 31.13 -10.95 1.44
C LEU A 856 31.25 -9.44 1.20
N THR A 857 32.35 -8.98 0.60
CA THR A 857 32.59 -7.55 0.33
C THR A 857 32.28 -7.16 -1.12
N GLU A 858 32.19 -8.15 -2.01
CA GLU A 858 32.07 -7.96 -3.45
C GLU A 858 30.64 -8.25 -3.94
N THR A 859 30.12 -9.43 -3.60
CA THR A 859 28.90 -9.99 -4.18
C THR A 859 27.74 -9.85 -3.21
N HIS A 860 26.67 -9.18 -3.63
CA HIS A 860 25.42 -9.14 -2.89
C HIS A 860 24.58 -10.39 -3.22
N PRO A 861 23.96 -11.05 -2.22
CA PRO A 861 23.16 -12.25 -2.46
C PRO A 861 22.00 -12.01 -3.42
N THR A 862 21.38 -10.82 -3.35
CA THR A 862 20.30 -10.40 -4.25
C THR A 862 20.84 -9.57 -5.43
N SER A 863 20.44 -9.93 -6.65
CA SER A 863 20.83 -9.28 -7.90
C SER A 863 19.59 -8.98 -8.75
N TYR A 864 19.39 -7.72 -9.13
CA TYR A 864 18.22 -7.28 -9.91
C TYR A 864 18.49 -7.30 -11.42
N ARG A 865 17.45 -7.55 -12.20
CA ARG A 865 17.47 -7.68 -13.66
C ARG A 865 16.24 -6.98 -14.27
N PRO A 866 16.23 -6.66 -15.58
CA PRO A 866 15.07 -6.04 -16.24
C PRO A 866 13.76 -6.80 -16.14
N TRP A 867 13.84 -8.11 -15.87
CA TRP A 867 12.69 -8.98 -15.69
C TRP A 867 12.33 -9.22 -14.22
N GLY A 868 13.06 -8.66 -13.26
CA GLY A 868 12.90 -8.89 -11.83
C GLY A 868 14.26 -9.08 -11.14
N GLY A 869 14.64 -10.31 -10.82
CA GLY A 869 15.95 -10.61 -10.25
C GLY A 869 16.05 -11.98 -9.59
N TYR A 870 17.15 -12.22 -8.87
CA TYR A 870 17.30 -13.41 -8.05
C TYR A 870 18.05 -13.14 -6.75
N THR A 871 17.80 -13.97 -5.74
CA THR A 871 18.55 -14.01 -4.47
C THR A 871 19.23 -15.37 -4.32
N SER A 872 20.54 -15.42 -4.12
CA SER A 872 21.27 -16.64 -3.72
C SER A 872 20.94 -16.98 -2.27
N VAL A 873 20.36 -18.17 -2.06
CA VAL A 873 19.88 -18.62 -0.74
C VAL A 873 20.89 -19.54 -0.08
N LEU A 874 21.47 -20.47 -0.85
CA LEU A 874 22.43 -21.45 -0.33
C LEU A 874 23.38 -21.90 -1.45
N ASN A 875 24.67 -22.03 -1.13
CA ASN A 875 25.69 -22.52 -2.06
C ASN A 875 26.44 -23.69 -1.41
N GLY A 876 26.69 -24.75 -2.18
CA GLY A 876 27.57 -25.85 -1.79
C GLY A 876 28.45 -26.29 -2.96
N ASP A 877 29.35 -27.24 -2.73
CA ASP A 877 30.37 -27.64 -3.71
C ASP A 877 29.79 -28.15 -5.05
N ARG A 878 28.56 -28.69 -5.02
CA ARG A 878 27.90 -29.35 -6.15
C ARG A 878 26.49 -28.83 -6.44
N PHE A 879 26.02 -27.85 -5.67
CA PHE A 879 24.67 -27.31 -5.82
C PHE A 879 24.60 -25.82 -5.46
N GLN A 880 23.61 -25.13 -6.01
CA GLN A 880 23.28 -23.75 -5.70
C GLN A 880 21.76 -23.58 -5.66
N VAL A 881 21.24 -22.88 -4.65
CA VAL A 881 19.82 -22.57 -4.52
C VAL A 881 19.61 -21.07 -4.69
N LYS A 882 18.72 -20.69 -5.60
CA LYS A 882 18.31 -19.31 -5.85
C LYS A 882 16.81 -19.15 -5.68
N ARG A 883 16.39 -17.98 -5.22
CA ARG A 883 15.01 -17.49 -5.35
C ARG A 883 14.97 -16.54 -6.54
N LEU A 884 14.37 -16.94 -7.64
CA LEU A 884 14.08 -16.06 -8.77
C LEU A 884 12.77 -15.32 -8.49
N PHE A 885 12.71 -14.03 -8.80
CA PHE A 885 11.48 -13.25 -8.81
C PHE A 885 11.33 -12.55 -10.15
N VAL A 886 10.21 -12.74 -10.83
CA VAL A 886 9.96 -12.25 -12.19
C VAL A 886 8.73 -11.35 -12.19
N ASN A 887 8.89 -10.10 -12.64
CA ASN A 887 7.83 -9.11 -12.71
C ASN A 887 6.71 -9.52 -13.70
N PRO A 888 5.45 -9.09 -13.46
CA PRO A 888 4.34 -9.35 -14.39
C PRO A 888 4.66 -9.00 -15.84
N GLY A 889 4.36 -9.90 -16.78
CA GLY A 889 4.59 -9.72 -18.20
C GLY A 889 6.07 -9.74 -18.63
N LYS A 890 7.01 -10.08 -17.74
CA LYS A 890 8.43 -10.17 -18.05
C LYS A 890 8.90 -11.62 -18.20
N GLN A 891 10.04 -11.80 -18.89
CA GLN A 891 10.64 -13.09 -19.16
C GLN A 891 12.17 -13.02 -19.13
N LEU A 892 12.79 -14.17 -18.84
CA LEU A 892 14.23 -14.38 -18.96
C LEU A 892 14.61 -14.57 -20.45
N SER A 893 15.89 -14.44 -20.75
CA SER A 893 16.43 -14.80 -22.07
C SER A 893 16.24 -16.28 -22.35
N LEU A 894 16.05 -16.63 -23.62
CA LEU A 894 16.14 -18.03 -24.03
C LEU A 894 17.61 -18.46 -23.93
N GLN A 895 17.89 -19.47 -23.11
CA GLN A 895 19.27 -19.81 -22.73
C GLN A 895 19.48 -21.32 -22.57
N LYS A 896 20.74 -21.74 -22.42
CA LYS A 896 21.14 -23.08 -21.99
C LYS A 896 22.43 -23.01 -21.17
N HIS A 897 22.74 -24.07 -20.44
CA HIS A 897 23.99 -24.23 -19.70
C HIS A 897 24.58 -25.63 -19.94
N HIS A 898 25.90 -25.74 -20.05
CA HIS A 898 26.55 -27.00 -20.45
C HIS A 898 26.88 -27.92 -19.29
N HIS A 899 27.01 -27.43 -18.06
CA HIS A 899 27.62 -28.18 -16.95
C HIS A 899 26.73 -28.43 -15.73
N ARG A 900 25.48 -27.94 -15.77
CA ARG A 900 24.50 -28.10 -14.68
C ARG A 900 23.13 -28.54 -15.18
N SER A 901 22.32 -29.08 -14.29
CA SER A 901 20.85 -29.18 -14.43
C SER A 901 20.18 -28.31 -13.37
N GLU A 902 18.91 -28.00 -13.59
CA GLU A 902 18.15 -27.12 -12.70
C GLU A 902 16.78 -27.73 -12.36
N HIS A 903 16.28 -27.46 -11.16
CA HIS A 903 14.93 -27.78 -10.74
C HIS A 903 14.27 -26.50 -10.25
N TRP A 904 13.22 -26.05 -10.92
CA TRP A 904 12.46 -24.87 -10.52
C TRP A 904 11.14 -25.24 -9.88
N VAL A 905 10.83 -24.68 -8.72
CA VAL A 905 9.57 -24.83 -8.00
C VAL A 905 8.87 -23.49 -7.94
N CYS A 906 7.63 -23.40 -8.40
CA CYS A 906 6.87 -22.16 -8.30
C CYS A 906 6.32 -22.02 -6.88
N VAL A 907 6.64 -20.92 -6.21
CA VAL A 907 6.19 -20.65 -4.83
C VAL A 907 5.06 -19.64 -4.79
N LYS A 908 4.98 -18.76 -5.80
CA LYS A 908 3.97 -17.69 -5.89
C LYS A 908 3.73 -17.30 -7.33
N GLY A 909 2.47 -17.21 -7.75
CA GLY A 909 2.07 -16.86 -9.11
C GLY A 909 2.04 -18.04 -10.07
N THR A 910 2.15 -17.75 -11.37
CA THR A 910 2.10 -18.78 -12.42
C THR A 910 3.19 -18.48 -13.44
N ALA A 911 4.07 -19.45 -13.66
CA ALA A 911 5.14 -19.37 -14.65
C ALA A 911 4.71 -20.03 -15.95
N GLU A 912 5.15 -19.47 -17.08
CA GLU A 912 5.28 -20.20 -18.33
C GLU A 912 6.75 -20.61 -18.48
N VAL A 913 7.02 -21.91 -18.60
CA VAL A 913 8.37 -22.46 -18.70
C VAL A 913 8.55 -23.18 -20.04
N THR A 914 9.58 -22.79 -20.78
CA THR A 914 10.03 -23.48 -21.99
C THR A 914 11.19 -24.43 -21.63
N VAL A 915 11.14 -25.69 -22.10
CA VAL A 915 12.23 -26.68 -22.01
C VAL A 915 12.28 -27.46 -23.34
N GLY A 916 13.33 -27.26 -24.12
CA GLY A 916 13.42 -27.71 -25.51
C GLY A 916 12.26 -27.17 -26.34
N ASP A 917 11.51 -28.06 -26.99
CA ASP A 917 10.31 -27.73 -27.77
C ASP A 917 9.02 -27.66 -26.93
N MET A 918 9.09 -27.95 -25.62
CA MET A 918 7.92 -27.97 -24.75
C MET A 918 7.74 -26.64 -24.02
N VAL A 919 6.51 -26.12 -24.04
CA VAL A 919 6.08 -24.98 -23.21
C VAL A 919 5.01 -25.47 -22.24
N LYS A 920 5.16 -25.15 -20.96
CA LYS A 920 4.22 -25.55 -19.92
C LYS A 920 3.96 -24.44 -18.90
N MET A 921 2.75 -24.42 -18.37
CA MET A 921 2.42 -23.59 -17.21
C MET A 921 2.82 -24.32 -15.93
N VAL A 922 3.41 -23.60 -14.98
CA VAL A 922 3.81 -24.10 -13.66
C VAL A 922 3.19 -23.16 -12.62
N SER A 923 2.18 -23.65 -11.91
CA SER A 923 1.45 -22.93 -10.86
C SER A 923 2.10 -23.14 -9.48
N GLU A 924 1.64 -22.42 -8.46
CA GLU A 924 2.15 -22.55 -7.09
C GLU A 924 2.20 -24.02 -6.63
N ASN A 925 3.32 -24.39 -6.01
CA ASN A 925 3.69 -25.75 -5.59
C ASN A 925 3.99 -26.77 -6.71
N GLU A 926 3.86 -26.39 -7.99
CA GLU A 926 4.32 -27.22 -9.10
C GLU A 926 5.81 -26.99 -9.41
N SER A 927 6.41 -27.91 -10.16
CA SER A 927 7.83 -27.82 -10.48
C SER A 927 8.21 -28.29 -11.89
N VAL A 928 9.41 -27.93 -12.29
CA VAL A 928 10.01 -28.26 -13.58
C VAL A 928 11.47 -28.63 -13.42
N TYR A 929 11.86 -29.73 -14.04
CA TYR A 929 13.25 -30.12 -14.19
C TYR A 929 13.79 -29.69 -15.56
N ILE A 930 14.97 -29.10 -15.57
CA ILE A 930 15.69 -28.63 -16.74
C ILE A 930 16.97 -29.47 -16.90
N PRO A 931 17.04 -30.33 -17.91
CA PRO A 931 18.22 -31.15 -18.16
C PRO A 931 19.45 -30.33 -18.55
N GLN A 932 20.63 -30.92 -18.31
CA GLN A 932 21.91 -30.35 -18.74
C GLN A 932 21.98 -30.23 -20.28
N GLY A 933 22.41 -29.06 -20.76
CA GLY A 933 22.52 -28.76 -22.19
C GLY A 933 21.21 -28.36 -22.87
N GLU A 934 20.08 -28.45 -22.18
CA GLU A 934 18.75 -28.19 -22.75
C GLU A 934 18.44 -26.69 -22.81
N VAL A 935 17.77 -26.27 -23.89
CA VAL A 935 17.34 -24.89 -24.08
C VAL A 935 16.11 -24.63 -23.20
N HIS A 936 16.10 -23.52 -22.46
CA HIS A 936 15.02 -23.21 -21.54
C HIS A 936 14.79 -21.71 -21.35
N ARG A 937 13.59 -21.36 -20.85
CA ARG A 937 13.17 -19.99 -20.53
C ARG A 937 12.09 -19.97 -19.45
N LEU A 938 12.13 -18.95 -18.60
CA LEU A 938 11.09 -18.63 -17.63
C LEU A 938 10.37 -17.34 -18.02
N ALA A 939 9.04 -17.34 -18.04
CA ALA A 939 8.21 -16.16 -18.24
C ALA A 939 7.13 -16.06 -17.15
N ASN A 940 6.76 -14.83 -16.79
CA ASN A 940 5.62 -14.54 -15.93
C ASN A 940 4.47 -13.96 -16.77
N PRO A 941 3.53 -14.77 -17.27
CA PRO A 941 2.34 -14.29 -17.98
C PRO A 941 1.28 -13.68 -17.04
N GLY A 942 1.47 -13.78 -15.73
CA GLY A 942 0.53 -13.34 -14.71
C GLY A 942 0.52 -11.82 -14.49
N LYS A 943 -0.39 -11.40 -13.60
CA LYS A 943 -0.55 -9.99 -13.16
C LYS A 943 0.06 -9.71 -11.78
N ILE A 944 0.69 -10.71 -11.17
CA ILE A 944 1.40 -10.62 -9.88
C ILE A 944 2.84 -11.09 -10.05
N MET A 945 3.75 -10.64 -9.18
CA MET A 945 5.15 -11.08 -9.21
C MET A 945 5.25 -12.60 -9.03
N LEU A 946 5.94 -13.26 -9.95
CA LEU A 946 6.22 -14.69 -9.94
C LEU A 946 7.44 -14.93 -9.05
N GLU A 947 7.39 -15.92 -8.16
CA GLU A 947 8.56 -16.36 -7.37
C GLU A 947 8.82 -17.84 -7.63
N MET A 948 10.05 -18.16 -8.07
CA MET A 948 10.54 -19.52 -8.29
C MET A 948 11.71 -19.83 -7.35
N ILE A 949 11.76 -21.04 -6.79
CA ILE A 949 12.97 -21.58 -6.18
C ILE A 949 13.69 -22.44 -7.21
N GLU A 950 14.88 -22.04 -7.59
CA GLU A 950 15.78 -22.75 -8.49
C GLU A 950 16.84 -23.50 -7.68
N VAL A 951 16.93 -24.81 -7.89
CA VAL A 951 18.00 -25.66 -7.37
C VAL A 951 18.86 -26.12 -8.55
N GLN A 952 20.08 -25.58 -8.63
CA GLN A 952 21.08 -25.97 -9.61
C GLN A 952 21.95 -27.10 -9.07
N THR A 953 22.25 -28.11 -9.89
CA THR A 953 23.17 -29.21 -9.53
C THR A 953 24.13 -29.48 -10.69
N GLY A 954 25.44 -29.57 -10.42
CA GLY A 954 26.41 -29.73 -11.51
C GLY A 954 27.87 -29.79 -11.06
N SER A 955 28.77 -29.97 -12.02
CA SER A 955 30.22 -29.87 -11.79
C SER A 955 30.75 -28.44 -11.86
N TYR A 956 29.98 -27.54 -12.47
CA TYR A 956 30.29 -26.12 -12.59
C TYR A 956 28.97 -25.32 -12.57
N LEU A 957 28.91 -24.26 -11.76
CA LEU A 957 27.68 -23.49 -11.50
C LEU A 957 27.85 -21.99 -11.80
N GLY A 958 28.96 -21.60 -12.44
CA GLY A 958 29.23 -20.21 -12.80
C GLY A 958 28.20 -19.65 -13.79
N GLU A 959 27.93 -18.35 -13.70
CA GLU A 959 27.02 -17.65 -14.62
C GLU A 959 27.59 -17.53 -16.05
N ASP A 960 28.90 -17.72 -16.22
CA ASP A 960 29.61 -17.77 -17.51
C ASP A 960 29.34 -19.06 -18.31
N ASP A 961 28.73 -20.08 -17.70
CA ASP A 961 28.23 -21.27 -18.41
C ASP A 961 26.93 -20.99 -19.20
N ILE A 962 26.30 -19.83 -18.99
CA ILE A 962 25.02 -19.48 -19.62
C ILE A 962 25.25 -19.00 -21.05
N VAL A 963 24.78 -19.78 -22.02
CA VAL A 963 24.74 -19.40 -23.45
C VAL A 963 23.35 -18.84 -23.77
N ARG A 964 23.28 -17.57 -24.16
CA ARG A 964 22.02 -16.89 -24.52
C ARG A 964 21.78 -17.03 -26.03
N ILE A 965 20.57 -17.46 -26.39
CA ILE A 965 20.15 -17.73 -27.78
C ILE A 965 19.28 -16.58 -28.30
N ALA A 966 18.37 -16.07 -27.48
CA ALA A 966 17.56 -14.89 -27.77
C ALA A 966 17.53 -13.99 -26.54
N ASP A 967 18.12 -12.80 -26.66
CA ASP A 967 18.20 -11.83 -25.57
C ASP A 967 17.66 -10.47 -26.01
N GLU A 968 16.50 -10.09 -25.47
CA GLU A 968 15.88 -8.78 -25.70
C GLU A 968 16.59 -7.65 -24.94
N PHE A 969 17.62 -7.99 -24.14
CA PHE A 969 18.30 -7.09 -23.21
C PHE A 969 19.75 -6.75 -23.61
N GLY A 970 20.20 -7.12 -24.82
CA GLY A 970 21.48 -6.69 -25.38
C GLY A 970 22.73 -7.27 -24.72
N ARG A 971 22.65 -8.46 -24.10
CA ARG A 971 23.78 -9.18 -23.45
C ARG A 971 24.25 -10.38 -24.29
N GLY A 972 23.92 -10.38 -25.58
CA GLY A 972 24.28 -11.42 -26.55
C GLY A 972 25.75 -11.41 -26.91
#